data_AF-M6CMY7-F1
#
_entry.id   AF-M6CMY7-F1
#
_cell.length_a   1.000
_cell.length_b   1.000
_cell.length_c   1.000
_cell.angle_alpha   90.00
_cell.angle_beta   90.00
_cell.angle_gamma   90.00
#
_symmetry.space_group_name_H-M   'P 1'
#
loop_
_entity.id
_entity.type
_entity.pdbx_description
1 polymer ?
#
loop_
_entity_poly.entity_id
_entity_poly.type
_entity_poly.pdbx_seq_one_letter_code
_entity_poly.pdbx_strand_id
1 'polypeptide(L)'
;MLKRIPSNLKILSGFTIGFLILFFVYRICWCFVFFSKFSSAPVLEILLAFLVGVRFDVSVCAILIGPSWILSAIHPLNRFQIYSFFWGIPPVLLFFWASAHLIGDILYFSETNKHVGYEGFVFLGPEFRIILKSFFVGHTVLAVFSCAAIGILLPLSVFKYIQKKLYIFDPARKRAELIQLLILPPILFLSVRGGIQSRPLRPSDAMISQTSIVNQLVLNGIFTSIMDIKNQSIPRNLQVSFPNAIVGVRKEIEYPGAKFISEEYPLLRETYETNPGKPPNIVLVLLESWTGKYAYTNGQILTQGKRIAPHFEDLIREGTYFPSFFASGGRTTNGLLSTLTGIPDGPGLTVVRTPQVLSRFGGLGTILKSIGYDTLFVHGGDVNFDNMGFLFSHWGFDTILGREYFDSLQKYKPGAWGYYDGDLLNELHEILMKQKSPFLAVTLTLTTHYPYQVPSSEDEVFSSELEEADYFNVYRYSDKSIHSFLEKAKKAPYFRNTVFIFVGDHSHHRNLDYFEDRNVPFLIYSPGKIPSKIDPRISSQLDIIPTVLGIVGKKVRFSAMGRDLLDKRISGGVAYFAFGNLFGWIENNWIFYGFTDKVRNSSFSIVPRIGETEECKNDRVKCETYHLKAKSFWNLSYELMNRNLIYPPKK
;
A
#
# COMPACT_ATOMS: atom_id res chain seq x y z
N MET A 1 -41.02 27.94 -19.21
CA MET A 1 -39.65 27.79 -19.77
C MET A 1 -39.20 26.34 -20.01
N LEU A 2 -39.52 25.37 -19.12
CA LEU A 2 -39.03 23.97 -19.22
C LEU A 2 -39.54 23.12 -20.41
N LYS A 3 -40.67 23.48 -21.05
CA LYS A 3 -41.18 22.79 -22.26
C LYS A 3 -40.31 23.00 -23.52
N ARG A 4 -39.35 23.94 -23.50
CA ARG A 4 -38.46 24.24 -24.64
C ARG A 4 -37.12 23.50 -24.62
N ILE A 5 -36.74 22.85 -23.51
CA ILE A 5 -35.47 22.15 -23.36
C ILE A 5 -35.57 20.73 -23.99
N PRO A 6 -34.65 20.35 -24.90
CA PRO A 6 -34.53 18.99 -25.43
C PRO A 6 -34.56 17.89 -24.37
N SER A 7 -35.20 16.76 -24.68
CA SER A 7 -35.40 15.65 -23.73
C SER A 7 -34.08 15.03 -23.26
N ASN A 8 -33.08 14.91 -24.13
CA ASN A 8 -31.74 14.42 -23.79
C ASN A 8 -31.07 15.30 -22.72
N LEU A 9 -31.17 16.63 -22.84
CA LEU A 9 -30.63 17.57 -21.86
C LEU A 9 -31.28 17.37 -20.48
N LYS A 10 -32.61 17.21 -20.43
CA LYS A 10 -33.32 16.97 -19.15
C LYS A 10 -32.86 15.69 -18.47
N ILE A 11 -32.75 14.61 -19.24
CA ILE A 11 -32.33 13.30 -18.74
C ILE A 11 -30.91 13.38 -18.18
N LEU A 12 -29.97 13.88 -18.97
CA LEU A 12 -28.57 13.93 -18.57
C LEU A 12 -28.30 14.97 -17.48
N SER A 13 -29.01 16.12 -17.46
CA SER A 13 -28.95 17.03 -16.31
C SER A 13 -29.47 16.38 -15.04
N GLY A 14 -30.54 15.57 -15.13
CA GLY A 14 -31.03 14.77 -14.01
C GLY A 14 -29.97 13.80 -13.49
N PHE A 15 -29.27 13.08 -14.39
CA PHE A 15 -28.15 12.23 -14.00
C PHE A 15 -27.01 13.03 -13.38
N THR A 16 -26.57 14.13 -14.01
CA THR A 16 -25.51 15.01 -13.46
C THR A 16 -25.84 15.45 -12.04
N ILE A 17 -27.07 15.92 -11.79
CA ILE A 17 -27.52 16.32 -10.45
C ILE A 17 -27.51 15.11 -9.50
N GLY A 18 -27.98 13.95 -9.95
CA GLY A 18 -27.94 12.71 -9.16
C GLY A 18 -26.52 12.34 -8.72
N PHE A 19 -25.54 12.37 -9.63
CA PHE A 19 -24.13 12.12 -9.30
C PHE A 19 -23.57 13.16 -8.32
N LEU A 20 -23.88 14.45 -8.50
CA LEU A 20 -23.42 15.50 -7.58
C LEU A 20 -24.03 15.33 -6.18
N ILE A 21 -25.31 14.94 -6.09
CA ILE A 21 -25.95 14.59 -4.81
C ILE A 21 -25.25 13.39 -4.18
N LEU A 22 -24.97 12.33 -4.96
CA LEU A 22 -24.23 11.15 -4.49
C LEU A 22 -22.88 11.55 -3.90
N PHE A 23 -22.08 12.36 -4.61
CA PHE A 23 -20.77 12.81 -4.13
C PHE A 23 -20.87 13.68 -2.88
N PHE A 24 -21.86 14.56 -2.80
CA PHE A 24 -22.08 15.41 -1.63
C PHE A 24 -22.50 14.58 -0.41
N VAL A 25 -23.42 13.63 -0.58
CA VAL A 25 -23.83 12.69 0.48
C VAL A 25 -22.65 11.84 0.93
N TYR A 26 -21.87 11.31 -0.01
CA TYR A 26 -20.63 10.59 0.29
C TYR A 26 -19.70 11.42 1.18
N ARG A 27 -19.46 12.70 0.83
CA ARG A 27 -18.58 13.58 1.62
C ARG A 27 -19.12 13.84 3.03
N ILE A 28 -20.44 13.99 3.19
CA ILE A 28 -21.07 14.09 4.51
C ILE A 28 -20.85 12.81 5.31
N CYS A 29 -21.15 11.64 4.72
CA CYS A 29 -20.97 10.35 5.37
C CYS A 29 -19.52 10.12 5.78
N TRP A 30 -18.57 10.41 4.87
CA TRP A 30 -17.14 10.30 5.14
C TRP A 30 -16.71 11.21 6.30
N CYS A 31 -17.14 12.48 6.28
CA CYS A 31 -16.86 13.43 7.38
C CYS A 31 -17.43 12.96 8.72
N PHE A 32 -18.61 12.34 8.71
CA PHE A 32 -19.26 11.81 9.90
C PHE A 32 -18.52 10.58 10.44
N VAL A 33 -18.16 9.62 9.58
CA VAL A 33 -17.44 8.40 9.95
C VAL A 33 -16.07 8.73 10.58
N PHE A 34 -15.37 9.72 10.04
CA PHE A 34 -14.03 10.12 10.52
C PHE A 34 -14.06 11.38 11.39
N PHE A 35 -15.21 11.75 11.96
CA PHE A 35 -15.39 13.02 12.68
C PHE A 35 -14.38 13.21 13.84
N SER A 36 -14.03 12.14 14.55
CA SER A 36 -13.04 12.17 15.64
C SER A 36 -11.66 12.69 15.20
N LYS A 37 -11.26 12.41 13.95
CA LYS A 37 -9.98 12.83 13.37
C LYS A 37 -9.93 14.34 13.09
N PHE A 38 -11.06 15.04 13.09
CA PHE A 38 -11.15 16.49 12.86
C PHE A 38 -11.05 17.34 14.14
N SER A 39 -10.85 16.72 15.31
CA SER A 39 -10.88 17.40 16.62
C SER A 39 -9.95 18.62 16.73
N SER A 40 -8.85 18.65 15.97
CA SER A 40 -7.87 19.75 15.94
C SER A 40 -8.06 20.73 14.76
N ALA A 41 -9.06 20.52 13.89
CA ALA A 41 -9.22 21.26 12.65
C ALA A 41 -10.20 22.45 12.78
N PRO A 42 -9.87 23.64 12.24
CA PRO A 42 -10.80 24.77 12.22
C PRO A 42 -12.05 24.48 11.38
N VAL A 43 -13.24 24.80 11.90
CA VAL A 43 -14.53 24.59 11.19
C VAL A 43 -14.55 25.27 9.82
N LEU A 44 -13.94 26.45 9.70
CA LEU A 44 -13.86 27.17 8.42
C LEU A 44 -13.08 26.38 7.35
N GLU A 45 -12.01 25.68 7.74
CA GLU A 45 -11.24 24.83 6.82
C GLU A 45 -12.04 23.61 6.37
N ILE A 46 -12.85 23.04 7.26
CA ILE A 46 -13.79 21.96 6.93
C ILE A 46 -14.83 22.44 5.91
N LEU A 47 -15.46 23.60 6.14
CA LEU A 47 -16.43 24.18 5.21
C LEU A 47 -15.79 24.50 3.84
N LEU A 48 -14.55 25.01 3.85
CA LEU A 48 -13.78 25.22 2.64
C LEU A 48 -13.49 23.89 1.91
N ALA A 49 -13.21 22.82 2.64
CA ALA A 49 -12.99 21.50 2.06
C ALA A 49 -14.22 20.98 1.31
N PHE A 50 -15.43 21.18 1.86
CA PHE A 50 -16.67 20.86 1.15
C PHE A 50 -16.82 21.64 -0.16
N LEU A 51 -16.55 22.95 -0.12
CA LEU A 51 -16.66 23.82 -1.30
C LEU A 51 -15.65 23.44 -2.38
N VAL A 52 -14.37 23.26 -2.00
CA VAL A 52 -13.31 22.86 -2.92
C VAL A 52 -13.58 21.47 -3.47
N GLY A 53 -14.13 20.57 -2.66
CA GLY A 53 -14.45 19.22 -3.08
C GLY A 53 -15.53 19.14 -4.17
N VAL A 54 -16.52 20.05 -4.19
CA VAL A 54 -17.52 20.13 -5.28
C VAL A 54 -16.83 20.27 -6.64
N ARG A 55 -15.69 20.96 -6.69
CA ARG A 55 -14.90 21.12 -7.90
C ARG A 55 -14.33 19.79 -8.41
N PHE A 56 -13.87 18.93 -7.50
CA PHE A 56 -13.42 17.57 -7.83
C PHE A 56 -14.59 16.70 -8.27
N ASP A 57 -15.74 16.82 -7.61
CA ASP A 57 -16.96 16.07 -7.93
C ASP A 57 -17.49 16.40 -9.33
N VAL A 58 -17.47 17.68 -9.73
CA VAL A 58 -17.81 18.12 -11.09
C VAL A 58 -16.85 17.52 -12.12
N SER A 59 -15.55 17.44 -11.81
CA SER A 59 -14.55 16.83 -12.69
C SER A 59 -14.81 15.33 -12.87
N VAL A 60 -15.03 14.59 -11.77
CA VAL A 60 -15.37 13.16 -11.82
C VAL A 60 -16.67 12.94 -12.59
N CYS A 61 -17.71 13.72 -12.33
CA CYS A 61 -18.99 13.63 -13.04
C CYS A 61 -18.79 13.82 -14.54
N ALA A 62 -18.01 14.84 -14.95
CA ALA A 62 -17.71 15.08 -16.36
C ALA A 62 -16.90 13.94 -17.00
N ILE A 63 -16.00 13.28 -16.26
CA ILE A 63 -15.26 12.12 -16.76
C ILE A 63 -16.19 10.93 -16.96
N LEU A 64 -17.07 10.62 -15.99
CA LEU A 64 -17.94 9.44 -16.03
C LEU A 64 -19.06 9.57 -17.06
N ILE A 65 -19.79 10.69 -17.08
CA ILE A 65 -20.99 10.84 -17.93
C ILE A 65 -20.79 11.81 -19.10
N GLY A 66 -19.63 12.47 -19.22
CA GLY A 66 -19.31 13.32 -20.38
C GLY A 66 -19.43 12.64 -21.74
N PRO A 67 -19.00 11.37 -21.91
CA PRO A 67 -19.23 10.63 -23.15
C PRO A 67 -20.71 10.50 -23.49
N SER A 68 -21.57 10.28 -22.49
CA SER A 68 -23.03 10.22 -22.67
C SER A 68 -23.61 11.57 -23.10
N TRP A 69 -23.08 12.68 -22.57
CA TRP A 69 -23.41 14.04 -23.02
C TRP A 69 -23.11 14.25 -24.51
N ILE A 70 -21.90 13.88 -24.96
CA ILE A 70 -21.50 14.02 -26.37
C ILE A 70 -22.37 13.17 -27.29
N LEU A 71 -22.54 11.89 -26.96
CA LEU A 71 -23.35 10.96 -27.76
C LEU A 71 -24.81 11.42 -27.85
N SER A 72 -25.38 11.92 -26.76
CA SER A 72 -26.77 12.40 -26.77
C SER A 72 -27.02 13.57 -27.70
N ALA A 73 -25.99 14.32 -28.09
CA ALA A 73 -26.10 15.49 -28.97
C ALA A 73 -26.03 15.11 -30.47
N ILE A 74 -25.76 13.85 -30.82
CA ILE A 74 -25.70 13.40 -32.21
C ILE A 74 -27.12 13.15 -32.76
N HIS A 75 -27.77 14.24 -33.18
CA HIS A 75 -29.17 14.25 -33.58
C HIS A 75 -29.62 13.18 -34.59
N PRO A 76 -28.90 12.92 -35.69
CA PRO A 76 -29.37 11.94 -36.68
C PRO A 76 -29.44 10.51 -36.14
N LEU A 77 -28.59 10.18 -35.17
CA LEU A 77 -28.54 8.83 -34.60
C LEU A 77 -29.64 8.60 -33.56
N ASN A 78 -30.07 9.67 -32.88
CA ASN A 78 -31.16 9.63 -31.89
C ASN A 78 -32.52 9.20 -32.46
N ARG A 79 -32.70 9.18 -33.79
CA ARG A 79 -33.88 8.59 -34.43
C ARG A 79 -34.01 7.09 -34.15
N PHE A 80 -32.89 6.41 -33.88
CA PHE A 80 -32.87 5.00 -33.55
C PHE A 80 -32.94 4.83 -32.04
N GLN A 81 -34.00 4.19 -31.56
CA GLN A 81 -34.21 4.00 -30.12
C GLN A 81 -33.02 3.28 -29.45
N ILE A 82 -32.40 2.31 -30.14
CA ILE A 82 -31.22 1.61 -29.64
C ILE A 82 -30.02 2.55 -29.41
N TYR A 83 -29.86 3.59 -30.23
CA TYR A 83 -28.82 4.60 -30.04
C TYR A 83 -29.02 5.36 -28.72
N SER A 84 -30.26 5.68 -28.37
CA SER A 84 -30.58 6.35 -27.11
C SER A 84 -30.21 5.53 -25.87
N PHE A 85 -30.21 4.20 -25.99
CA PHE A 85 -29.77 3.32 -24.92
C PHE A 85 -28.25 3.41 -24.68
N PHE A 86 -27.44 3.62 -25.72
CA PHE A 86 -25.98 3.73 -25.59
C PHE A 86 -25.51 4.96 -24.82
N TRP A 87 -26.28 6.05 -24.78
CA TRP A 87 -25.97 7.20 -23.93
C TRP A 87 -26.86 7.30 -22.69
N GLY A 88 -27.99 6.59 -22.68
CA GLY A 88 -28.99 6.64 -21.62
C GLY A 88 -28.81 5.64 -20.49
N ILE A 89 -28.36 4.42 -20.80
CA ILE A 89 -28.17 3.33 -19.83
C ILE A 89 -26.83 3.44 -19.09
N PRO A 90 -25.69 3.77 -19.73
CA PRO A 90 -24.41 3.82 -19.02
C PRO A 90 -24.39 4.74 -17.79
N PRO A 91 -25.00 5.93 -17.77
CA PRO A 91 -25.10 6.73 -16.55
C PRO A 91 -25.79 6.01 -15.38
N VAL A 92 -26.77 5.14 -15.64
CA VAL A 92 -27.42 4.32 -14.62
C VAL A 92 -26.43 3.30 -14.05
N LEU A 93 -25.74 2.55 -14.91
CA LEU A 93 -24.73 1.56 -14.49
C LEU A 93 -23.60 2.22 -13.70
N LEU A 94 -23.09 3.35 -14.21
CA LEU A 94 -22.02 4.11 -13.58
C LEU A 94 -22.45 4.72 -12.24
N PHE A 95 -23.74 5.02 -12.04
CA PHE A 95 -24.23 5.54 -10.77
C PHE A 95 -24.14 4.47 -9.67
N PHE A 96 -24.59 3.24 -9.97
CA PHE A 96 -24.49 2.12 -9.03
C PHE A 96 -23.04 1.70 -8.79
N TRP A 97 -22.22 1.67 -9.84
CA TRP A 97 -20.79 1.46 -9.70
C TRP A 97 -20.13 2.53 -8.83
N ALA A 98 -20.40 3.82 -9.09
CA ALA A 98 -19.86 4.93 -8.30
C ALA A 98 -20.28 4.82 -6.84
N SER A 99 -21.55 4.45 -6.58
CA SER A 99 -22.05 4.24 -5.21
C SER A 99 -21.32 3.12 -4.50
N ALA A 100 -21.13 1.96 -5.16
CA ALA A 100 -20.38 0.84 -4.61
C ALA A 100 -18.90 1.19 -4.37
N HIS A 101 -18.27 1.91 -5.31
CA HIS A 101 -16.88 2.36 -5.21
C HIS A 101 -16.68 3.34 -4.05
N LEU A 102 -17.60 4.28 -3.85
CA LEU A 102 -17.55 5.25 -2.74
C LEU A 102 -17.82 4.62 -1.37
N ILE A 103 -18.70 3.61 -1.30
CA ILE A 103 -18.87 2.79 -0.08
C ILE A 103 -17.57 2.04 0.20
N GLY A 104 -17.01 1.37 -0.80
CA GLY A 104 -15.71 0.70 -0.70
C GLY A 104 -14.60 1.66 -0.30
N ASP A 105 -14.63 2.92 -0.75
CA ASP A 105 -13.67 3.95 -0.40
C ASP A 105 -13.71 4.36 1.07
N ILE A 106 -14.90 4.48 1.68
CA ILE A 106 -15.02 4.74 3.13
C ILE A 106 -14.39 3.58 3.92
N LEU A 107 -14.72 2.34 3.55
CA LEU A 107 -14.19 1.13 4.20
C LEU A 107 -12.68 0.99 3.98
N TYR A 108 -12.20 1.34 2.79
CA TYR A 108 -10.77 1.29 2.49
C TYR A 108 -9.99 2.38 3.23
N PHE A 109 -10.58 3.58 3.35
CA PHE A 109 -9.96 4.69 4.07
C PHE A 109 -9.86 4.41 5.57
N SER A 110 -10.83 3.69 6.16
CA SER A 110 -10.73 3.30 7.57
C SER A 110 -9.48 2.46 7.82
N GLU A 111 -9.11 1.59 6.88
CA GLU A 111 -7.99 0.66 7.02
C GLU A 111 -6.65 1.20 6.53
N THR A 112 -6.65 2.13 5.58
CA THR A 112 -5.40 2.57 4.92
C THR A 112 -5.10 4.05 5.10
N ASN A 113 -6.02 4.81 5.69
CA ASN A 113 -5.94 6.25 5.87
C ASN A 113 -5.66 7.02 4.55
N LYS A 114 -6.02 6.40 3.42
CA LYS A 114 -5.87 6.88 2.04
C LYS A 114 -7.14 6.51 1.27
N HIS A 115 -7.59 7.39 0.36
CA HIS A 115 -8.62 7.01 -0.61
C HIS A 115 -8.13 5.91 -1.56
N VAL A 116 -9.06 5.09 -2.02
CA VAL A 116 -8.86 4.06 -3.05
C VAL A 116 -8.24 4.72 -4.28
N GLY A 117 -7.10 4.20 -4.69
CA GLY A 117 -6.39 4.51 -5.92
C GLY A 117 -6.65 3.42 -6.97
N TYR A 118 -5.58 2.96 -7.64
CA TYR A 118 -5.71 1.94 -8.70
C TYR A 118 -6.31 0.61 -8.19
N GLU A 119 -6.35 0.40 -6.88
CA GLU A 119 -6.73 -0.86 -6.23
C GLU A 119 -8.19 -1.20 -6.51
N GLY A 120 -9.08 -0.19 -6.56
CA GLY A 120 -10.49 -0.39 -6.84
C GLY A 120 -10.78 -0.99 -8.22
N PHE A 121 -9.80 -0.97 -9.14
CA PHE A 121 -9.92 -1.55 -10.47
C PHE A 121 -9.17 -2.86 -10.65
N VAL A 122 -7.98 -2.98 -10.04
CA VAL A 122 -7.14 -4.16 -10.28
C VAL A 122 -7.67 -5.39 -9.55
N PHE A 123 -8.37 -5.24 -8.43
CA PHE A 123 -8.97 -6.37 -7.73
C PHE A 123 -10.31 -6.85 -8.30
N LEU A 124 -10.66 -6.48 -9.54
CA LEU A 124 -11.87 -6.97 -10.21
C LEU A 124 -11.73 -8.41 -10.77
N GLY A 125 -10.55 -9.03 -10.60
CA GLY A 125 -10.24 -10.41 -10.99
C GLY A 125 -10.68 -11.47 -9.97
N PRO A 126 -10.05 -12.67 -9.96
CA PRO A 126 -10.30 -13.71 -8.96
C PRO A 126 -10.21 -13.22 -7.51
N GLU A 127 -9.36 -12.23 -7.24
CA GLU A 127 -9.14 -11.57 -5.96
C GLU A 127 -10.41 -10.88 -5.42
N PHE A 128 -11.32 -10.47 -6.30
CA PHE A 128 -12.58 -9.82 -5.95
C PHE A 128 -13.39 -10.68 -4.96
N ARG A 129 -13.35 -12.00 -5.10
CA ARG A 129 -14.08 -12.93 -4.22
C ARG A 129 -13.57 -12.90 -2.79
N ILE A 130 -12.26 -12.74 -2.60
CA ILE A 130 -11.62 -12.67 -1.28
C ILE A 130 -12.00 -11.35 -0.61
N ILE A 131 -11.93 -10.24 -1.34
CA ILE A 131 -12.35 -8.92 -0.85
C ILE A 131 -13.83 -8.95 -0.47
N LEU A 132 -14.67 -9.52 -1.32
CA LEU A 132 -16.10 -9.66 -1.05
C LEU A 132 -16.36 -10.50 0.21
N LYS A 133 -15.65 -11.63 0.37
CA LYS A 133 -15.73 -12.45 1.58
C LYS A 133 -15.35 -11.63 2.82
N SER A 134 -14.25 -10.88 2.77
CA SER A 134 -13.81 -10.01 3.86
C SER A 134 -14.84 -8.92 4.18
N PHE A 135 -15.50 -8.35 3.16
CA PHE A 135 -16.59 -7.39 3.36
C PHE A 135 -17.83 -8.02 4.03
N PHE A 136 -18.24 -9.22 3.63
CA PHE A 136 -19.35 -9.93 4.28
C PHE A 136 -19.03 -10.32 5.72
N VAL A 137 -17.77 -10.66 5.99
CA VAL A 137 -17.31 -11.04 7.33
C VAL A 137 -17.18 -9.81 8.24
N GLY A 138 -16.66 -8.70 7.72
CA GLY A 138 -16.47 -7.46 8.50
C GLY A 138 -17.73 -6.60 8.64
N HIS A 139 -18.62 -6.60 7.63
CA HIS A 139 -19.79 -5.72 7.57
C HIS A 139 -21.03 -6.41 7.00
N THR A 140 -21.45 -7.53 7.59
CA THR A 140 -22.53 -8.38 7.07
C THR A 140 -23.82 -7.61 6.74
N VAL A 141 -24.30 -6.75 7.65
CA VAL A 141 -25.56 -5.99 7.45
C VAL A 141 -25.45 -5.04 6.26
N LEU A 142 -24.35 -4.27 6.19
CA LEU A 142 -24.11 -3.34 5.09
C LEU A 142 -23.93 -4.10 3.76
N ALA A 143 -23.26 -5.24 3.78
CA ALA A 143 -23.02 -6.06 2.59
C ALA A 143 -24.33 -6.63 2.02
N VAL A 144 -25.17 -7.21 2.88
CA VAL A 144 -26.48 -7.73 2.48
C VAL A 144 -27.38 -6.61 1.96
N PHE A 145 -27.44 -5.48 2.66
CA PHE A 145 -28.26 -4.34 2.22
C PHE A 145 -27.78 -3.76 0.88
N SER A 146 -26.46 -3.59 0.72
CA SER A 146 -25.87 -3.06 -0.53
C SER A 146 -26.10 -4.00 -1.71
N CYS A 147 -25.94 -5.32 -1.50
CA CYS A 147 -26.20 -6.32 -2.53
C CYS A 147 -27.69 -6.37 -2.91
N ALA A 148 -28.59 -6.32 -1.92
CA ALA A 148 -30.03 -6.26 -2.16
C ALA A 148 -30.43 -4.97 -2.89
N ALA A 149 -29.89 -3.83 -2.48
CA ALA A 149 -30.14 -2.54 -3.11
C ALA A 149 -29.68 -2.54 -4.58
N ILE A 150 -28.47 -3.02 -4.87
CA ILE A 150 -27.98 -3.15 -6.25
C ILE A 150 -28.85 -4.15 -7.04
N GLY A 151 -29.09 -5.34 -6.48
CA GLY A 151 -29.85 -6.41 -7.15
C GLY A 151 -31.31 -6.04 -7.47
N ILE A 152 -31.92 -5.14 -6.71
CA ILE A 152 -33.30 -4.68 -6.92
C ILE A 152 -33.32 -3.36 -7.71
N LEU A 153 -32.60 -2.34 -7.25
CA LEU A 153 -32.73 -0.98 -7.79
C LEU A 153 -32.08 -0.84 -9.16
N LEU A 154 -30.98 -1.55 -9.45
CA LEU A 154 -30.34 -1.45 -10.77
C LEU A 154 -31.25 -2.02 -11.87
N PRO A 155 -31.75 -3.28 -11.80
CA PRO A 155 -32.67 -3.80 -12.80
C PRO A 155 -33.94 -2.97 -12.92
N LEU A 156 -34.53 -2.52 -11.80
CA LEU A 156 -35.71 -1.66 -11.82
C LEU A 156 -35.45 -0.31 -12.49
N SER A 157 -34.27 0.29 -12.28
CA SER A 157 -33.90 1.58 -12.89
C SER A 157 -33.70 1.43 -14.39
N VAL A 158 -33.01 0.37 -14.83
CA VAL A 158 -32.83 0.04 -16.25
C VAL A 158 -34.18 -0.26 -16.90
N PHE A 159 -35.01 -1.08 -16.25
CA PHE A 159 -36.34 -1.42 -16.74
C PHE A 159 -37.24 -0.18 -16.86
N LYS A 160 -37.28 0.69 -15.85
CA LYS A 160 -38.03 1.96 -15.90
C LYS A 160 -37.51 2.87 -17.01
N TYR A 161 -36.19 2.93 -17.23
CA TYR A 161 -35.59 3.71 -18.32
C TYR A 161 -36.09 3.22 -19.68
N ILE A 162 -36.06 1.91 -19.92
CA ILE A 162 -36.48 1.28 -21.17
C ILE A 162 -37.99 1.42 -21.38
N GLN A 163 -38.81 1.10 -20.37
CA GLN A 163 -40.27 1.12 -20.48
C GLN A 163 -40.84 2.52 -20.69
N LYS A 164 -40.32 3.51 -19.96
CA LYS A 164 -40.86 4.87 -20.03
C LYS A 164 -40.49 5.62 -21.31
N LYS A 165 -39.67 5.04 -22.19
CA LYS A 165 -39.12 5.68 -23.40
C LYS A 165 -38.73 7.13 -23.10
N LEU A 166 -37.91 7.32 -22.08
CA LEU A 166 -37.64 8.65 -21.50
C LEU A 166 -37.14 9.65 -22.54
N TYR A 167 -36.44 9.17 -23.58
CA TYR A 167 -36.10 9.96 -24.75
C TYR A 167 -37.11 9.77 -25.88
N ILE A 168 -37.62 10.90 -26.40
CA ILE A 168 -38.49 10.96 -27.58
C ILE A 168 -37.75 11.80 -28.61
N PHE A 169 -37.51 11.22 -29.79
CA PHE A 169 -36.91 11.90 -30.92
C PHE A 169 -37.87 12.95 -31.48
N ASP A 170 -37.39 14.19 -31.63
CA ASP A 170 -38.15 15.30 -32.19
C ASP A 170 -37.36 15.92 -33.37
N PRO A 171 -37.79 15.70 -34.63
CA PRO A 171 -37.11 16.24 -35.82
C PRO A 171 -36.95 17.77 -35.79
N ALA A 172 -37.82 18.50 -35.10
CA ALA A 172 -37.74 19.95 -34.98
C ALA A 172 -36.56 20.43 -34.12
N ARG A 173 -35.89 19.52 -33.40
CA ARG A 173 -34.79 19.85 -32.47
C ARG A 173 -33.40 19.75 -33.05
N LYS A 174 -33.26 19.43 -34.34
CA LYS A 174 -31.95 19.33 -35.04
C LYS A 174 -31.03 20.50 -34.74
N ARG A 175 -31.52 21.74 -34.83
CA ARG A 175 -30.71 22.95 -34.58
C ARG A 175 -30.22 23.02 -33.13
N ALA A 176 -31.07 22.69 -32.17
CA ALA A 176 -30.72 22.73 -30.74
C ALA A 176 -29.69 21.65 -30.37
N GLU A 177 -29.81 20.45 -30.94
CA GLU A 177 -28.86 19.35 -30.71
C GLU A 177 -27.52 19.60 -31.43
N LEU A 178 -27.53 20.18 -32.65
CA LEU A 178 -26.30 20.58 -33.33
C LEU A 178 -25.56 21.72 -32.60
N ILE A 179 -26.28 22.68 -32.01
CA ILE A 179 -25.67 23.71 -31.15
C ILE A 179 -25.02 23.09 -29.91
N GLN A 180 -25.61 22.04 -29.33
CA GLN A 180 -25.01 21.33 -28.19
C GLN A 180 -23.64 20.75 -28.54
N LEU A 181 -23.44 20.20 -29.74
CA LEU A 181 -22.13 19.67 -30.16
C LEU A 181 -21.03 20.73 -30.22
N LEU A 182 -21.39 22.02 -30.37
CA LEU A 182 -20.43 23.12 -30.32
C LEU A 182 -20.14 23.58 -28.89
N ILE A 183 -21.14 23.58 -28.02
CA ILE A 183 -21.06 24.13 -26.66
C ILE A 183 -20.56 23.09 -25.64
N LEU A 184 -20.98 21.83 -25.77
CA LEU A 184 -20.67 20.78 -24.81
C LEU A 184 -19.18 20.46 -24.72
N PRO A 185 -18.40 20.33 -25.82
CA PRO A 185 -16.99 19.97 -25.70
C PRO A 185 -16.15 20.98 -24.91
N PRO A 186 -16.27 22.32 -25.12
CA PRO A 186 -15.59 23.30 -24.27
C PRO A 186 -16.01 23.22 -22.79
N ILE A 187 -17.30 23.06 -22.50
CA ILE A 187 -17.80 22.93 -21.12
C ILE A 187 -17.24 21.66 -20.47
N LEU A 188 -17.36 20.51 -21.14
CA LEU A 188 -16.84 19.24 -20.65
C LEU A 188 -15.32 19.28 -20.50
N PHE A 189 -14.59 19.91 -21.42
CA PHE A 189 -13.14 20.11 -21.30
C PHE A 189 -12.79 20.90 -20.04
N LEU A 190 -13.48 22.02 -19.78
CA LEU A 190 -13.29 22.82 -18.57
C LEU A 190 -13.70 22.05 -17.31
N SER A 191 -14.79 21.30 -17.33
CA SER A 191 -15.26 20.49 -16.20
C SER A 191 -14.29 19.35 -15.89
N VAL A 192 -13.87 18.57 -16.89
CA VAL A 192 -12.86 17.49 -16.74
C VAL A 192 -11.55 18.06 -16.21
N ARG A 193 -11.09 19.21 -16.74
CA ARG A 193 -9.90 19.90 -16.23
C ARG A 193 -10.11 20.42 -14.79
N GLY A 194 -11.35 20.68 -14.40
CA GLY A 194 -11.74 21.30 -13.13
C GLY A 194 -11.51 22.82 -13.11
N GLY A 195 -11.59 23.51 -14.25
CA GLY A 195 -11.52 24.98 -14.34
C GLY A 195 -10.51 25.51 -15.37
N ILE A 196 -10.23 26.83 -15.29
CA ILE A 196 -9.45 27.61 -16.29
C ILE A 196 -7.95 27.69 -15.92
N GLN A 197 -7.52 27.06 -14.83
CA GLN A 197 -6.12 27.05 -14.38
C GLN A 197 -5.17 26.45 -15.44
N SER A 198 -3.84 26.60 -15.28
CA SER A 198 -2.81 26.17 -16.26
C SER A 198 -2.63 24.65 -16.43
N ARG A 199 -3.14 23.82 -15.49
CA ARG A 199 -3.12 22.35 -15.57
C ARG A 199 -4.41 21.71 -15.04
N PRO A 200 -4.80 20.51 -15.50
CA PRO A 200 -5.92 19.77 -14.87
C PRO A 200 -5.74 19.58 -13.36
N LEU A 201 -6.85 19.41 -12.64
CA LEU A 201 -6.87 19.06 -11.21
C LEU A 201 -6.02 17.82 -10.94
N ARG A 202 -5.36 17.82 -9.78
CA ARG A 202 -4.60 16.69 -9.25
C ARG A 202 -4.90 16.51 -7.75
N PRO A 203 -4.64 15.33 -7.16
CA PRO A 203 -4.96 15.08 -5.75
C PRO A 203 -4.35 16.13 -4.82
N SER A 204 -3.14 16.59 -5.10
CA SER A 204 -2.49 17.61 -4.31
C SER A 204 -3.23 18.95 -4.27
N ASP A 205 -4.06 19.30 -5.27
CA ASP A 205 -4.88 20.54 -5.25
C ASP A 205 -5.95 20.52 -4.14
N ALA A 206 -6.14 19.37 -3.48
CA ALA A 206 -6.92 19.22 -2.25
C ALA A 206 -6.21 19.68 -0.97
N MET A 207 -4.90 19.93 -1.01
CA MET A 207 -4.13 20.35 0.15
C MET A 207 -4.37 21.83 0.50
N ILE A 208 -5.46 22.10 1.21
CA ILE A 208 -5.92 23.43 1.63
C ILE A 208 -5.67 23.72 3.12
N SER A 209 -5.32 22.70 3.90
CA SER A 209 -5.12 22.74 5.36
C SER A 209 -3.77 22.12 5.76
N GLN A 210 -3.27 22.48 6.94
CA GLN A 210 -2.14 21.79 7.59
C GLN A 210 -2.56 20.46 8.23
N THR A 211 -3.85 20.29 8.48
CA THR A 211 -4.41 19.05 9.02
C THR A 211 -4.70 18.09 7.87
N SER A 212 -3.97 16.97 7.81
CA SER A 212 -4.04 15.99 6.70
C SER A 212 -5.46 15.51 6.41
N ILE A 213 -6.26 15.23 7.45
CA ILE A 213 -7.63 14.69 7.28
C ILE A 213 -8.57 15.66 6.54
N VAL A 214 -8.39 16.97 6.73
CA VAL A 214 -9.19 18.01 6.03
C VAL A 214 -8.89 17.99 4.55
N ASN A 215 -7.64 17.72 4.17
CA ASN A 215 -7.25 17.60 2.77
C ASN A 215 -7.82 16.33 2.12
N GLN A 216 -7.96 15.24 2.88
CA GLN A 216 -8.60 14.01 2.38
C GLN A 216 -10.10 14.24 2.13
N LEU A 217 -10.80 15.00 2.99
CA LEU A 217 -12.23 15.31 2.82
C LEU A 217 -12.58 15.94 1.46
N VAL A 218 -11.65 16.69 0.86
CA VAL A 218 -11.83 17.31 -0.47
C VAL A 218 -11.91 16.25 -1.58
N LEU A 219 -11.21 15.13 -1.43
CA LEU A 219 -11.08 14.09 -2.44
C LEU A 219 -12.24 13.08 -2.37
N ASN A 220 -12.32 12.26 -3.41
CA ASN A 220 -13.16 11.05 -3.42
C ASN A 220 -12.39 9.92 -4.10
N GLY A 221 -12.67 8.67 -3.69
CA GLY A 221 -11.99 7.48 -4.19
C GLY A 221 -11.99 7.34 -5.70
N ILE A 222 -13.06 7.77 -6.40
CA ILE A 222 -13.11 7.67 -7.86
C ILE A 222 -12.08 8.60 -8.51
N PHE A 223 -11.95 9.83 -8.02
CA PHE A 223 -10.95 10.77 -8.51
C PHE A 223 -9.53 10.23 -8.31
N THR A 224 -9.20 9.76 -7.11
CA THR A 224 -7.87 9.22 -6.81
C THR A 224 -7.57 7.96 -7.60
N SER A 225 -8.57 7.10 -7.83
CA SER A 225 -8.42 5.90 -8.65
C SER A 225 -8.08 6.22 -10.11
N ILE A 226 -8.77 7.20 -10.71
CA ILE A 226 -8.47 7.67 -12.08
C ILE A 226 -7.07 8.28 -12.17
N MET A 227 -6.65 9.02 -11.14
CA MET A 227 -5.34 9.68 -11.12
C MET A 227 -4.18 8.70 -10.96
N ASP A 228 -4.31 7.70 -10.09
CA ASP A 228 -3.26 6.69 -9.87
C ASP A 228 -3.03 5.84 -11.14
N ILE A 229 -4.09 5.51 -11.90
CA ILE A 229 -3.95 4.79 -13.19
C ILE A 229 -3.16 5.60 -14.23
N LYS A 230 -3.29 6.93 -14.20
CA LYS A 230 -2.65 7.82 -15.18
C LYS A 230 -1.15 8.02 -14.92
N ASN A 231 -0.70 7.93 -13.68
CA ASN A 231 0.67 8.26 -13.27
C ASN A 231 1.59 7.03 -13.27
N GLN A 232 1.88 6.46 -14.45
CA GLN A 232 2.75 5.28 -14.58
C GLN A 232 4.23 5.58 -14.90
N SER A 233 4.57 6.84 -15.14
CA SER A 233 5.92 7.28 -15.52
C SER A 233 6.41 8.40 -14.61
N ILE A 234 7.73 8.48 -14.39
CA ILE A 234 8.35 9.56 -13.62
C ILE A 234 8.11 10.91 -14.32
N PRO A 235 7.45 11.88 -13.65
CA PRO A 235 7.24 13.21 -14.19
C PRO A 235 8.55 13.91 -14.55
N ARG A 236 8.58 14.68 -15.65
CA ARG A 236 9.80 15.35 -16.15
C ARG A 236 10.54 16.18 -15.09
N ASN A 237 9.82 16.84 -14.19
CA ASN A 237 10.39 17.65 -13.10
C ASN A 237 11.01 16.81 -11.96
N LEU A 238 10.75 15.51 -11.93
CA LEU A 238 11.25 14.55 -10.93
C LEU A 238 12.29 13.60 -11.52
N GLN A 239 12.60 13.74 -12.82
CA GLN A 239 13.61 12.93 -13.47
C GLN A 239 15.01 13.29 -12.97
N VAL A 240 15.78 12.26 -12.68
CA VAL A 240 17.22 12.32 -12.44
C VAL A 240 17.86 11.47 -13.52
N SER A 241 18.90 11.96 -14.17
CA SER A 241 19.59 11.18 -15.21
C SER A 241 20.12 9.87 -14.63
N PHE A 242 20.09 8.79 -15.41
CA PHE A 242 20.52 7.47 -14.96
C PHE A 242 21.93 7.46 -14.32
N PRO A 243 22.96 8.12 -14.88
CA PRO A 243 24.28 8.22 -14.21
C PRO A 243 24.25 8.95 -12.87
N ASN A 244 23.49 10.05 -12.76
CA ASN A 244 23.39 10.81 -11.51
C ASN A 244 22.62 10.03 -10.44
N ALA A 245 21.59 9.27 -10.84
CA ALA A 245 20.85 8.40 -9.94
C ALA A 245 21.76 7.28 -9.39
N ILE A 246 22.63 6.69 -10.22
CA ILE A 246 23.64 5.72 -9.78
C ILE A 246 24.56 6.33 -8.72
N VAL A 247 25.15 7.51 -9.00
CA VAL A 247 26.05 8.18 -8.05
C VAL A 247 25.33 8.49 -6.74
N GLY A 248 24.12 9.06 -6.82
CA GLY A 248 23.31 9.40 -5.66
C GLY A 248 22.97 8.19 -4.79
N VAL A 249 22.59 7.06 -5.39
CA VAL A 249 22.26 5.85 -4.64
C VAL A 249 23.51 5.17 -4.10
N ARG A 250 24.57 4.99 -4.91
CA ARG A 250 25.82 4.33 -4.48
C ARG A 250 26.39 4.99 -3.23
N LYS A 251 26.38 6.33 -3.18
CA LYS A 251 26.85 7.11 -2.02
C LYS A 251 26.11 6.75 -0.72
N GLU A 252 24.80 6.53 -0.78
CA GLU A 252 23.99 6.25 0.41
C GLU A 252 24.07 4.77 0.85
N ILE A 253 24.32 3.85 -0.09
CA ILE A 253 24.31 2.41 0.16
C ILE A 253 25.71 1.80 0.30
N GLU A 254 26.79 2.53 0.02
CA GLU A 254 28.15 2.04 0.19
C GLU A 254 28.45 1.74 1.67
N TYR A 255 29.12 0.61 1.92
CA TYR A 255 29.61 0.24 3.25
C TYR A 255 30.80 -0.71 3.13
N PRO A 256 31.70 -0.77 4.14
CA PRO A 256 32.97 -1.50 3.98
C PRO A 256 32.84 -3.03 3.90
N GLY A 257 31.70 -3.62 4.29
CA GLY A 257 31.45 -5.06 4.25
C GLY A 257 31.18 -5.63 2.85
N ALA A 258 31.02 -4.79 1.82
CA ALA A 258 30.86 -5.20 0.43
C ALA A 258 31.46 -4.18 -0.53
N LYS A 259 31.82 -4.60 -1.75
CA LYS A 259 32.32 -3.71 -2.80
C LYS A 259 31.48 -3.80 -4.07
N PHE A 260 31.31 -2.68 -4.77
CA PHE A 260 30.73 -2.68 -6.12
C PHE A 260 31.68 -3.38 -7.10
N ILE A 261 31.15 -4.24 -7.97
CA ILE A 261 31.96 -5.08 -8.88
C ILE A 261 31.57 -4.95 -10.36
N SER A 262 30.62 -4.08 -10.71
CA SER A 262 30.17 -3.89 -12.09
C SER A 262 29.72 -2.45 -12.33
N GLU A 263 30.03 -1.92 -13.51
CA GLU A 263 29.47 -0.67 -14.01
C GLU A 263 28.18 -0.89 -14.82
N GLU A 264 28.04 -2.05 -15.46
CA GLU A 264 26.82 -2.44 -16.20
C GLU A 264 25.64 -2.72 -15.26
N TYR A 265 25.91 -3.41 -14.15
CA TYR A 265 24.95 -3.69 -13.08
C TYR A 265 25.29 -2.80 -11.87
N PRO A 266 24.79 -1.55 -11.81
CA PRO A 266 25.33 -0.54 -10.90
C PRO A 266 25.11 -0.84 -9.42
N LEU A 267 24.13 -1.69 -9.08
CA LEU A 267 23.87 -2.14 -7.71
C LEU A 267 24.64 -3.41 -7.32
N LEU A 268 25.31 -4.07 -8.27
CA LEU A 268 25.95 -5.36 -8.03
C LEU A 268 27.17 -5.20 -7.12
N ARG A 269 27.06 -5.81 -5.94
CA ARG A 269 28.09 -5.84 -4.91
C ARG A 269 28.48 -7.26 -4.57
N GLU A 270 29.68 -7.43 -4.03
CA GLU A 270 30.20 -8.70 -3.52
C GLU A 270 30.63 -8.53 -2.07
N THR A 271 30.14 -9.40 -1.18
CA THR A 271 30.55 -9.46 0.23
C THR A 271 31.92 -10.10 0.39
N TYR A 272 32.58 -9.83 1.52
CA TYR A 272 33.78 -10.56 1.94
C TYR A 272 33.40 -11.75 2.84
N GLU A 273 34.14 -12.85 2.75
CA GLU A 273 33.94 -13.99 3.65
C GLU A 273 34.46 -13.64 5.06
N THR A 274 33.58 -13.73 6.06
CA THR A 274 33.87 -13.50 7.48
C THR A 274 33.59 -14.73 8.33
N ASN A 275 32.88 -15.73 7.78
CA ASN A 275 32.55 -16.99 8.42
C ASN A 275 32.96 -18.17 7.52
N PRO A 276 34.14 -18.80 7.73
CA PRO A 276 34.56 -19.96 6.94
C PRO A 276 33.76 -21.23 7.27
N GLY A 277 33.07 -21.27 8.41
CA GLY A 277 32.31 -22.43 8.88
C GLY A 277 30.96 -22.64 8.19
N LYS A 278 30.14 -23.52 8.79
CA LYS A 278 28.74 -23.71 8.37
C LYS A 278 27.96 -22.42 8.66
N PRO A 279 27.29 -21.82 7.66
CA PRO A 279 26.51 -20.62 7.90
C PRO A 279 25.23 -20.95 8.68
N PRO A 280 24.61 -19.95 9.37
CA PRO A 280 23.38 -20.16 10.11
C PRO A 280 22.18 -20.41 9.17
N ASN A 281 21.15 -21.10 9.68
CA ASN A 281 19.84 -21.06 9.05
C ASN A 281 19.22 -19.67 9.26
N ILE A 282 18.41 -19.21 8.32
CA ILE A 282 17.68 -17.95 8.41
C ILE A 282 16.18 -18.24 8.43
N VAL A 283 15.50 -17.80 9.48
CA VAL A 283 14.03 -17.80 9.55
C VAL A 283 13.59 -16.34 9.59
N LEU A 284 12.95 -15.88 8.51
CA LEU A 284 12.46 -14.51 8.39
C LEU A 284 10.92 -14.51 8.43
N VAL A 285 10.38 -13.87 9.45
CA VAL A 285 8.95 -13.74 9.72
C VAL A 285 8.54 -12.31 9.39
N LEU A 286 7.84 -12.14 8.28
CA LEU A 286 7.16 -10.90 7.92
C LEU A 286 5.87 -10.78 8.73
N LEU A 287 5.72 -9.65 9.41
CA LEU A 287 4.64 -9.36 10.34
C LEU A 287 3.61 -8.43 9.68
N GLU A 288 2.55 -9.02 9.15
CA GLU A 288 1.46 -8.34 8.43
C GLU A 288 0.88 -7.17 9.23
N SER A 289 0.94 -5.96 8.70
CA SER A 289 0.34 -4.75 9.28
C SER A 289 0.83 -4.37 10.70
N TRP A 290 1.97 -4.88 11.18
CA TRP A 290 2.51 -4.51 12.50
C TRP A 290 3.13 -3.11 12.50
N THR A 291 2.63 -2.22 13.37
CA THR A 291 3.29 -0.93 13.69
C THR A 291 4.30 -1.07 14.83
N GLY A 292 5.43 -0.36 14.75
CA GLY A 292 6.43 -0.30 15.83
C GLY A 292 5.90 0.32 17.12
N LYS A 293 4.81 1.12 17.05
CA LYS A 293 4.15 1.79 18.18
C LYS A 293 3.80 0.84 19.33
N TYR A 294 3.30 -0.36 19.01
CA TYR A 294 2.86 -1.35 20.00
C TYR A 294 3.90 -2.45 20.24
N ALA A 295 4.88 -2.62 19.35
CA ALA A 295 5.96 -3.57 19.50
C ALA A 295 7.00 -3.12 20.55
N TYR A 296 7.28 -1.82 20.63
CA TYR A 296 8.27 -1.27 21.55
C TYR A 296 7.79 0.03 22.18
N THR A 297 7.35 -0.06 23.43
CA THR A 297 6.67 1.03 24.12
C THR A 297 7.59 1.84 25.04
N ASN A 298 8.89 1.50 25.09
CA ASN A 298 9.84 1.95 26.12
C ASN A 298 9.23 1.91 27.55
N GLY A 299 8.31 0.97 27.80
CA GLY A 299 7.71 0.67 29.10
C GLY A 299 6.40 1.40 29.47
N GLN A 300 5.69 2.07 28.56
CA GLN A 300 4.62 3.02 28.97
C GLN A 300 3.25 2.91 28.29
N ILE A 301 3.06 2.04 27.29
CA ILE A 301 1.74 1.90 26.65
C ILE A 301 1.01 0.68 27.23
N LEU A 302 0.10 0.95 28.17
CA LEU A 302 -0.86 -0.04 28.68
C LEU A 302 -2.25 0.32 28.20
N THR A 303 -2.91 -0.65 27.57
CA THR A 303 -4.28 -0.54 27.11
C THR A 303 -5.16 -1.35 28.04
N GLN A 304 -6.11 -0.71 28.73
CA GLN A 304 -6.90 -1.36 29.80
C GLN A 304 -6.01 -2.09 30.85
N GLY A 305 -4.87 -1.51 31.19
CA GLY A 305 -3.90 -2.08 32.15
C GLY A 305 -3.06 -3.26 31.62
N LYS A 306 -3.15 -3.59 30.31
CA LYS A 306 -2.44 -4.72 29.69
C LYS A 306 -1.49 -4.23 28.59
N ARG A 307 -0.35 -4.91 28.42
CA ARG A 307 0.54 -4.77 27.25
C ARG A 307 -0.15 -5.36 26.00
N ILE A 308 -0.01 -4.72 24.84
CA ILE A 308 -0.56 -5.26 23.57
C ILE A 308 0.28 -6.45 23.07
N ALA A 309 1.62 -6.33 23.11
CA ALA A 309 2.56 -7.32 22.58
C ALA A 309 3.57 -7.79 23.65
N PRO A 310 3.11 -8.34 24.78
CA PRO A 310 3.97 -8.64 25.92
C PRO A 310 5.16 -9.54 25.57
N HIS A 311 4.98 -10.55 24.72
CA HIS A 311 6.04 -11.51 24.43
C HIS A 311 7.09 -10.93 23.50
N PHE A 312 6.70 -10.13 22.51
CA PHE A 312 7.60 -9.42 21.60
C PHE A 312 8.38 -8.35 22.35
N GLU A 313 7.74 -7.61 23.26
CA GLU A 313 8.41 -6.64 24.14
C GLU A 313 9.49 -7.32 25.02
N ASP A 314 9.21 -8.51 25.54
CA ASP A 314 10.19 -9.30 26.30
C ASP A 314 11.32 -9.82 25.39
N LEU A 315 10.98 -10.28 24.18
CA LEU A 315 11.94 -10.77 23.19
C LEU A 315 12.92 -9.67 22.71
N ILE A 316 12.47 -8.41 22.62
CA ILE A 316 13.32 -7.27 22.27
C ILE A 316 14.51 -7.14 23.24
N ARG A 317 14.32 -7.47 24.53
CA ARG A 317 15.40 -7.42 25.53
C ARG A 317 16.47 -8.48 25.30
N GLU A 318 16.13 -9.54 24.57
CA GLU A 318 17.05 -10.64 24.24
C GLU A 318 17.67 -10.53 22.84
N GLY A 319 17.20 -9.59 21.99
CA GLY A 319 17.62 -9.47 20.59
C GLY A 319 18.19 -8.09 20.22
N THR A 320 18.63 -7.95 18.96
CA THR A 320 18.98 -6.64 18.39
C THR A 320 17.74 -6.00 17.77
N TYR A 321 17.22 -4.94 18.36
CA TYR A 321 16.02 -4.23 17.92
C TYR A 321 16.31 -2.84 17.36
N PHE A 322 15.60 -2.46 16.31
CA PHE A 322 15.74 -1.17 15.63
C PHE A 322 14.45 -0.35 15.78
N PRO A 323 14.34 0.55 16.78
CA PRO A 323 13.12 1.33 16.99
C PRO A 323 12.82 2.33 15.86
N SER A 324 13.82 2.72 15.08
CA SER A 324 13.70 3.65 13.95
C SER A 324 13.78 2.92 12.60
N PHE A 325 13.05 1.80 12.48
CA PHE A 325 12.98 1.01 11.25
C PHE A 325 11.70 1.35 10.47
N PHE A 326 11.84 1.60 9.16
CA PHE A 326 10.75 2.11 8.33
C PHE A 326 10.43 1.19 7.15
N ALA A 327 9.14 0.98 6.91
CA ALA A 327 8.64 0.36 5.70
C ALA A 327 8.89 1.28 4.49
N SER A 328 9.32 0.69 3.36
CA SER A 328 9.54 1.46 2.14
C SER A 328 8.25 1.81 1.39
N GLY A 329 7.13 1.23 1.79
CA GLY A 329 5.80 1.58 1.29
C GLY A 329 4.71 1.21 2.29
N GLY A 330 3.45 1.40 1.89
CA GLY A 330 2.29 1.23 2.77
C GLY A 330 1.48 -0.04 2.50
N ARG A 331 2.07 -1.08 1.93
CA ARG A 331 1.39 -2.35 1.61
C ARG A 331 2.32 -3.55 1.67
N THR A 332 1.72 -4.72 1.85
CA THR A 332 2.40 -6.03 1.86
C THR A 332 3.29 -6.20 0.64
N THR A 333 2.82 -5.88 -0.57
CA THR A 333 3.62 -6.03 -1.79
C THR A 333 4.80 -5.07 -1.87
N ASN A 334 4.68 -3.84 -1.32
CA ASN A 334 5.83 -2.94 -1.19
C ASN A 334 6.84 -3.49 -0.18
N GLY A 335 6.36 -3.96 0.97
CA GLY A 335 7.19 -4.53 2.02
C GLY A 335 7.93 -5.79 1.57
N LEU A 336 7.24 -6.69 0.87
CA LEU A 336 7.80 -7.90 0.26
C LEU A 336 8.87 -7.56 -0.79
N LEU A 337 8.58 -6.64 -1.71
CA LEU A 337 9.55 -6.23 -2.73
C LEU A 337 10.82 -5.67 -2.07
N SER A 338 10.70 -4.69 -1.19
CA SER A 338 11.85 -4.10 -0.50
C SER A 338 12.62 -5.11 0.34
N THR A 339 11.94 -5.97 1.09
CA THR A 339 12.58 -6.93 2.00
C THR A 339 13.27 -8.07 1.24
N LEU A 340 12.60 -8.62 0.22
CA LEU A 340 13.05 -9.83 -0.46
C LEU A 340 13.89 -9.55 -1.70
N THR A 341 13.89 -8.33 -2.24
CA THR A 341 14.76 -7.94 -3.36
C THR A 341 15.71 -6.79 -3.05
N GLY A 342 15.50 -6.05 -1.95
CA GLY A 342 16.30 -4.87 -1.64
C GLY A 342 16.07 -3.72 -2.62
N ILE A 343 15.01 -3.76 -3.43
CA ILE A 343 14.68 -2.72 -4.41
C ILE A 343 13.37 -2.08 -4.00
N PRO A 344 13.31 -0.75 -3.82
CA PRO A 344 12.07 -0.09 -3.43
C PRO A 344 11.12 0.11 -4.61
N ASP A 345 9.84 0.20 -4.30
CA ASP A 345 8.80 0.64 -5.24
C ASP A 345 8.79 2.17 -5.39
N GLY A 346 8.07 2.67 -6.39
CA GLY A 346 7.81 4.10 -6.57
C GLY A 346 6.39 4.51 -6.15
N PRO A 347 6.07 5.81 -6.21
CA PRO A 347 4.69 6.28 -6.11
C PRO A 347 3.81 5.73 -7.24
N GLY A 348 2.53 5.49 -6.93
CA GLY A 348 1.50 5.11 -7.88
C GLY A 348 1.24 3.60 -7.89
N LEU A 349 1.10 3.06 -9.09
CA LEU A 349 0.87 1.63 -9.33
C LEU A 349 2.10 0.81 -8.92
N THR A 350 1.92 -0.14 -8.01
CA THR A 350 3.00 -1.02 -7.54
C THR A 350 3.65 -1.79 -8.68
N VAL A 351 4.97 -1.91 -8.65
CA VAL A 351 5.76 -2.65 -9.65
C VAL A 351 5.29 -4.08 -9.86
N VAL A 352 4.78 -4.75 -8.83
CA VAL A 352 4.32 -6.15 -8.93
C VAL A 352 3.16 -6.33 -9.92
N ARG A 353 2.52 -5.23 -10.34
CA ARG A 353 1.42 -5.17 -11.31
C ARG A 353 1.83 -4.55 -12.64
N THR A 354 3.12 -4.39 -12.90
CA THR A 354 3.65 -3.80 -14.14
C THR A 354 4.68 -4.73 -14.79
N PRO A 355 4.96 -4.58 -16.11
CA PRO A 355 5.97 -5.41 -16.79
C PRO A 355 7.36 -5.36 -16.14
N GLN A 356 7.66 -4.31 -15.38
CA GLN A 356 8.88 -4.15 -14.59
C GLN A 356 9.16 -5.33 -13.65
N VAL A 357 8.11 -6.01 -13.16
CA VAL A 357 8.25 -7.17 -12.27
C VAL A 357 9.01 -8.35 -12.90
N LEU A 358 9.08 -8.39 -14.23
CA LEU A 358 9.81 -9.41 -14.98
C LEU A 358 11.33 -9.16 -14.99
N SER A 359 11.80 -8.03 -14.44
CA SER A 359 13.22 -7.74 -14.30
C SER A 359 13.91 -8.77 -13.41
N ARG A 360 15.21 -8.99 -13.61
CA ARG A 360 16.05 -9.88 -12.81
C ARG A 360 16.40 -9.22 -11.48
N PHE A 361 15.55 -9.39 -10.47
CA PHE A 361 15.75 -8.80 -9.15
C PHE A 361 16.93 -9.40 -8.38
N GLY A 362 17.25 -10.69 -8.58
CA GLY A 362 18.25 -11.37 -7.76
C GLY A 362 17.87 -11.37 -6.28
N GLY A 363 16.63 -11.78 -5.97
CA GLY A 363 16.08 -11.73 -4.62
C GLY A 363 16.83 -12.59 -3.60
N LEU A 364 16.50 -12.43 -2.31
CA LEU A 364 17.15 -13.07 -1.18
C LEU A 364 17.23 -14.60 -1.33
N GLY A 365 16.16 -15.23 -1.82
CA GLY A 365 16.15 -16.66 -2.14
C GLY A 365 17.18 -17.02 -3.22
N THR A 366 17.20 -16.27 -4.32
CA THR A 366 18.19 -16.46 -5.40
C THR A 366 19.63 -16.31 -4.88
N ILE A 367 19.89 -15.29 -4.06
CA ILE A 367 21.20 -15.02 -3.50
C ILE A 367 21.64 -16.14 -2.57
N LEU A 368 20.83 -16.53 -1.57
CA LEU A 368 21.23 -17.57 -0.61
C LEU A 368 21.31 -18.95 -1.24
N LYS A 369 20.46 -19.26 -2.23
CA LYS A 369 20.56 -20.50 -3.01
C LYS A 369 21.89 -20.61 -3.76
N SER A 370 22.44 -19.50 -4.25
CA SER A 370 23.75 -19.49 -4.92
C SER A 370 24.91 -19.93 -4.02
N ILE A 371 24.72 -19.93 -2.70
CA ILE A 371 25.68 -20.39 -1.69
C ILE A 371 25.17 -21.62 -0.92
N GLY A 372 24.25 -22.39 -1.52
CA GLY A 372 23.86 -23.73 -1.06
C GLY A 372 22.75 -23.78 -0.02
N TYR A 373 21.88 -22.75 0.04
CA TYR A 373 20.69 -22.79 0.90
C TYR A 373 19.50 -23.43 0.20
N ASP A 374 18.73 -24.22 0.95
CA ASP A 374 17.35 -24.56 0.59
C ASP A 374 16.47 -23.33 0.86
N THR A 375 15.56 -22.98 -0.06
CA THR A 375 14.75 -21.77 0.05
C THR A 375 13.25 -22.09 0.07
N LEU A 376 12.60 -21.69 1.14
CA LEU A 376 11.19 -21.98 1.41
C LEU A 376 10.42 -20.69 1.71
N PHE A 377 9.22 -20.58 1.13
CA PHE A 377 8.23 -19.58 1.49
C PHE A 377 6.96 -20.31 1.97
N VAL A 378 6.51 -20.03 3.18
CA VAL A 378 5.33 -20.67 3.80
C VAL A 378 4.32 -19.58 4.14
N HIS A 379 3.07 -19.74 3.70
CA HIS A 379 2.01 -18.75 3.91
C HIS A 379 0.66 -19.42 4.16
N GLY A 380 -0.12 -18.88 5.08
CA GLY A 380 -1.45 -19.40 5.42
C GLY A 380 -2.55 -19.01 4.43
N GLY A 381 -2.29 -18.02 3.56
CA GLY A 381 -3.22 -17.54 2.55
C GLY A 381 -3.02 -18.16 1.16
N ASP A 382 -3.84 -17.74 0.21
CA ASP A 382 -3.68 -18.11 -1.19
C ASP A 382 -2.45 -17.40 -1.78
N VAL A 383 -1.41 -18.18 -2.11
CA VAL A 383 -0.18 -17.63 -2.71
C VAL A 383 -0.41 -17.08 -4.12
N ASN A 384 -1.52 -17.39 -4.79
CA ASN A 384 -1.83 -16.78 -6.08
C ASN A 384 -2.48 -15.39 -5.92
N PHE A 385 -2.92 -15.02 -4.72
CA PHE A 385 -3.41 -13.67 -4.46
C PHE A 385 -2.33 -12.63 -4.75
N ASP A 386 -2.69 -11.59 -5.50
CA ASP A 386 -1.79 -10.52 -5.92
C ASP A 386 -0.50 -11.01 -6.63
N ASN A 387 -0.62 -12.14 -7.35
CA ASN A 387 0.46 -12.77 -8.12
C ASN A 387 1.68 -13.22 -7.27
N MET A 388 1.53 -13.36 -5.95
CA MET A 388 2.65 -13.62 -5.04
C MET A 388 3.42 -14.91 -5.34
N GLY A 389 2.77 -15.98 -5.79
CA GLY A 389 3.39 -17.28 -6.07
C GLY A 389 4.40 -17.19 -7.20
N PHE A 390 4.09 -16.43 -8.25
CA PHE A 390 5.04 -16.10 -9.31
C PHE A 390 6.22 -15.29 -8.75
N LEU A 391 5.95 -14.27 -7.92
CA LEU A 391 6.99 -13.41 -7.35
C LEU A 391 7.96 -14.20 -6.47
N PHE A 392 7.45 -15.07 -5.60
CA PHE A 392 8.29 -15.87 -4.72
C PHE A 392 9.17 -16.84 -5.53
N SER A 393 8.62 -17.49 -6.56
CA SER A 393 9.42 -18.32 -7.45
C SER A 393 10.49 -17.48 -8.17
N HIS A 394 10.12 -16.30 -8.67
CA HIS A 394 11.01 -15.38 -9.39
C HIS A 394 12.11 -14.79 -8.50
N TRP A 395 11.83 -14.61 -7.20
CA TRP A 395 12.81 -14.15 -6.21
C TRP A 395 13.66 -15.29 -5.62
N GLY A 396 13.39 -16.52 -6.04
CA GLY A 396 14.26 -17.69 -5.84
C GLY A 396 13.87 -18.59 -4.68
N PHE A 397 12.59 -18.67 -4.34
CA PHE A 397 12.05 -19.69 -3.42
C PHE A 397 11.71 -20.97 -4.21
N ASP A 398 12.31 -22.10 -3.85
CA ASP A 398 12.06 -23.40 -4.51
C ASP A 398 10.81 -24.09 -3.97
N THR A 399 10.57 -23.96 -2.67
CA THR A 399 9.40 -24.52 -2.01
C THR A 399 8.45 -23.40 -1.63
N ILE A 400 7.27 -23.36 -2.22
CA ILE A 400 6.23 -22.37 -1.91
C ILE A 400 5.01 -23.13 -1.42
N LEU A 401 4.68 -22.95 -0.14
CA LEU A 401 3.54 -23.60 0.51
C LEU A 401 2.51 -22.54 0.88
N GLY A 402 1.34 -22.63 0.26
CA GLY A 402 0.20 -21.73 0.51
C GLY A 402 -0.98 -22.47 1.11
N ARG A 403 -2.16 -21.86 0.99
CA ARG A 403 -3.45 -22.41 1.40
C ARG A 403 -3.68 -23.87 1.00
N GLU A 404 -3.32 -24.27 -0.21
CA GLU A 404 -3.49 -25.66 -0.69
C GLU A 404 -2.78 -26.68 0.20
N TYR A 405 -1.58 -26.36 0.70
CA TYR A 405 -0.85 -27.22 1.64
C TYR A 405 -1.65 -27.38 2.93
N PHE A 406 -2.11 -26.28 3.52
CA PHE A 406 -2.88 -26.32 4.77
C PHE A 406 -4.24 -27.01 4.62
N ASP A 407 -4.94 -26.79 3.50
CA ASP A 407 -6.19 -27.48 3.16
C ASP A 407 -5.98 -29.00 3.10
N SER A 408 -4.83 -29.45 2.58
CA SER A 408 -4.48 -30.87 2.50
C SER A 408 -4.23 -31.52 3.87
N LEU A 409 -3.87 -30.75 4.90
CA LEU A 409 -3.66 -31.26 6.26
C LEU A 409 -4.96 -31.62 6.97
N GLN A 410 -6.09 -31.02 6.58
CA GLN A 410 -7.41 -31.20 7.20
C GLN A 410 -7.41 -31.02 8.74
N LYS A 411 -6.48 -30.20 9.26
CA LYS A 411 -6.24 -30.03 10.70
C LYS A 411 -6.79 -28.72 11.28
N TYR A 412 -6.95 -27.71 10.43
CA TYR A 412 -7.21 -26.33 10.84
C TYR A 412 -8.43 -25.75 10.14
N LYS A 413 -8.95 -24.64 10.65
CA LYS A 413 -10.06 -23.90 10.04
C LYS A 413 -9.57 -22.51 9.60
N PRO A 414 -9.70 -22.15 8.31
CA PRO A 414 -9.24 -20.85 7.82
C PRO A 414 -10.20 -19.72 8.22
N GLY A 415 -9.64 -18.53 8.43
CA GLY A 415 -10.35 -17.27 8.57
C GLY A 415 -10.74 -16.63 7.23
N ALA A 416 -10.88 -15.30 7.21
CA ALA A 416 -11.29 -14.55 6.01
C ALA A 416 -10.25 -14.70 4.88
N TRP A 417 -8.98 -14.43 5.19
CA TRP A 417 -7.86 -14.39 4.23
C TRP A 417 -7.08 -15.70 4.11
N GLY A 418 -7.12 -16.56 5.13
CA GLY A 418 -6.33 -17.79 5.18
C GLY A 418 -6.27 -18.36 6.60
N TYR A 419 -5.30 -19.23 6.85
CA TYR A 419 -5.05 -19.80 8.17
C TYR A 419 -4.46 -18.79 9.14
N TYR A 420 -4.81 -18.92 10.43
CA TYR A 420 -4.35 -18.01 11.49
C TYR A 420 -2.86 -18.22 11.81
N ASP A 421 -2.21 -17.18 12.34
CA ASP A 421 -0.77 -17.16 12.64
C ASP A 421 -0.32 -18.32 13.55
N GLY A 422 -1.15 -18.76 14.50
CA GLY A 422 -0.85 -19.91 15.35
C GLY A 422 -0.72 -21.21 14.56
N ASP A 423 -1.59 -21.42 13.56
CA ASP A 423 -1.57 -22.58 12.67
C ASP A 423 -0.38 -22.50 11.71
N LEU A 424 -0.20 -21.33 11.07
CA LEU A 424 0.90 -21.05 10.14
C LEU A 424 2.27 -21.29 10.79
N LEU A 425 2.50 -20.70 11.96
CA LEU A 425 3.78 -20.82 12.65
C LEU A 425 3.98 -22.20 13.27
N ASN A 426 2.90 -22.91 13.63
CA ASN A 426 3.00 -24.32 14.01
C ASN A 426 3.49 -25.18 12.85
N GLU A 427 2.88 -25.05 11.67
CA GLU A 427 3.30 -25.81 10.49
C GLU A 427 4.69 -25.41 10.00
N LEU A 428 5.06 -24.13 10.09
CA LEU A 428 6.43 -23.69 9.83
C LEU A 428 7.41 -24.46 10.71
N HIS A 429 7.17 -24.57 12.02
CA HIS A 429 8.01 -25.37 12.91
C HIS A 429 8.17 -26.82 12.46
N GLU A 430 7.07 -27.50 12.12
CA GLU A 430 7.08 -28.90 11.64
C GLU A 430 7.88 -29.05 10.33
N ILE A 431 7.80 -28.07 9.43
CA ILE A 431 8.59 -28.04 8.19
C ILE A 431 10.08 -27.85 8.51
N LEU A 432 10.41 -26.94 9.43
CA LEU A 432 11.79 -26.63 9.82
C LEU A 432 12.48 -27.83 10.50
N MET A 433 11.75 -28.63 11.28
CA MET A 433 12.26 -29.85 11.91
C MET A 433 12.79 -30.88 10.92
N LYS A 434 12.32 -30.85 9.66
CA LYS A 434 12.69 -31.79 8.60
C LYS A 434 13.85 -31.31 7.73
N GLN A 435 14.30 -30.06 7.88
CA GLN A 435 15.35 -29.48 7.05
C GLN A 435 16.75 -29.96 7.50
N LYS A 436 17.65 -30.18 6.53
CA LYS A 436 19.00 -30.73 6.78
C LYS A 436 20.13 -29.77 6.36
N SER A 437 19.93 -29.07 5.25
CA SER A 437 20.85 -28.04 4.74
C SER A 437 20.69 -26.74 5.53
N PRO A 438 21.65 -25.79 5.46
CA PRO A 438 21.31 -24.41 5.78
C PRO A 438 20.09 -24.01 4.93
N PHE A 439 19.09 -23.42 5.57
CA PHE A 439 17.86 -23.05 4.89
C PHE A 439 17.54 -21.58 5.11
N LEU A 440 16.87 -20.98 4.13
CA LEU A 440 16.15 -19.73 4.23
C LEU A 440 14.66 -20.10 4.25
N ALA A 441 14.01 -19.90 5.39
CA ALA A 441 12.57 -20.03 5.49
C ALA A 441 11.96 -18.65 5.71
N VAL A 442 11.09 -18.24 4.80
CA VAL A 442 10.32 -17.00 4.90
C VAL A 442 8.86 -17.33 5.15
N THR A 443 8.23 -16.59 6.04
CA THR A 443 6.79 -16.64 6.26
C THR A 443 6.22 -15.22 6.34
N LEU A 444 4.97 -15.06 5.94
CA LEU A 444 4.18 -13.85 6.09
C LEU A 444 2.94 -14.20 6.92
N THR A 445 2.83 -13.58 8.10
CA THR A 445 1.65 -13.70 8.97
C THR A 445 0.41 -13.12 8.31
N LEU A 446 -0.79 -13.38 8.85
CA LEU A 446 -2.05 -13.00 8.20
C LEU A 446 -3.16 -12.60 9.18
N THR A 447 -3.11 -13.03 10.44
CA THR A 447 -4.20 -12.75 11.40
C THR A 447 -4.40 -11.25 11.62
N THR A 448 -3.32 -10.47 11.56
CA THR A 448 -3.31 -9.00 11.69
C THR A 448 -3.75 -8.26 10.42
N HIS A 449 -4.61 -8.87 9.60
CA HIS A 449 -5.23 -8.23 8.44
C HIS A 449 -6.72 -7.96 8.71
N TYR A 450 -7.27 -6.87 8.17
CA TYR A 450 -8.70 -6.56 8.22
C TYR A 450 -9.52 -7.77 7.70
N PRO A 451 -10.59 -8.26 8.37
CA PRO A 451 -11.40 -7.58 9.39
C PRO A 451 -10.96 -7.82 10.84
N TYR A 452 -9.68 -8.11 11.08
CA TYR A 452 -9.07 -8.24 12.42
C TYR A 452 -9.85 -9.17 13.35
N GLN A 453 -9.97 -10.43 12.94
CA GLN A 453 -10.65 -11.46 13.72
C GLN A 453 -9.65 -12.44 14.29
N VAL A 454 -9.79 -12.73 15.58
CA VAL A 454 -9.12 -13.84 16.26
C VAL A 454 -9.87 -15.16 16.01
N PRO A 455 -9.23 -16.33 16.15
CA PRO A 455 -9.88 -17.61 15.88
C PRO A 455 -10.96 -18.01 16.89
N SER A 456 -10.91 -17.47 18.11
CA SER A 456 -11.84 -17.78 19.19
C SER A 456 -12.11 -16.56 20.08
N SER A 457 -13.27 -16.52 20.73
CA SER A 457 -13.61 -15.45 21.67
C SER A 457 -12.70 -15.40 22.92
N GLU A 458 -12.02 -16.50 23.25
CA GLU A 458 -11.05 -16.53 24.35
C GLU A 458 -9.78 -15.71 24.04
N ASP A 459 -9.52 -15.46 22.76
CA ASP A 459 -8.42 -14.61 22.31
C ASP A 459 -8.82 -13.12 22.24
N GLU A 460 -10.07 -12.76 22.53
CA GLU A 460 -10.55 -11.37 22.67
C GLU A 460 -10.23 -10.81 24.07
N VAL A 461 -8.99 -10.35 24.23
CA VAL A 461 -8.46 -9.85 25.51
C VAL A 461 -8.89 -8.43 25.85
N PHE A 462 -9.14 -7.61 24.83
CA PHE A 462 -9.58 -6.22 24.92
C PHE A 462 -11.08 -6.11 24.58
N SER A 463 -11.81 -5.35 25.41
CA SER A 463 -13.26 -5.16 25.25
C SER A 463 -13.60 -4.44 23.94
N SER A 464 -14.69 -4.82 23.28
CA SER A 464 -15.19 -4.18 22.06
C SER A 464 -15.58 -2.70 22.23
N GLU A 465 -15.73 -2.22 23.46
CA GLU A 465 -15.97 -0.80 23.76
C GLU A 465 -14.73 0.08 23.56
N LEU A 466 -13.54 -0.53 23.54
CA LEU A 466 -12.28 0.17 23.33
C LEU A 466 -12.08 0.44 21.83
N GLU A 467 -11.64 1.66 21.52
CA GLU A 467 -11.24 2.02 20.16
C GLU A 467 -10.09 1.11 19.68
N GLU A 468 -10.25 0.50 18.51
CA GLU A 468 -9.26 -0.43 17.91
C GLU A 468 -9.03 -1.74 18.69
N ALA A 469 -9.97 -2.13 19.56
CA ALA A 469 -9.91 -3.41 20.28
C ALA A 469 -9.73 -4.63 19.36
N ASP A 470 -10.38 -4.60 18.20
CA ASP A 470 -10.26 -5.61 17.15
C ASP A 470 -8.81 -5.81 16.71
N TYR A 471 -8.14 -4.71 16.35
CA TYR A 471 -6.73 -4.72 15.95
C TYR A 471 -5.82 -5.14 17.11
N PHE A 472 -6.05 -4.64 18.33
CA PHE A 472 -5.24 -5.03 19.49
C PHE A 472 -5.35 -6.52 19.83
N ASN A 473 -6.54 -7.11 19.66
CA ASN A 473 -6.77 -8.53 19.88
C ASN A 473 -5.99 -9.39 18.87
N VAL A 474 -6.04 -9.07 17.58
CA VAL A 474 -5.26 -9.81 16.58
C VAL A 474 -3.76 -9.59 16.69
N TYR A 475 -3.32 -8.38 17.06
CA TYR A 475 -1.91 -8.10 17.34
C TYR A 475 -1.40 -8.96 18.48
N ARG A 476 -2.15 -9.01 19.58
CA ARG A 476 -1.83 -9.84 20.75
C ARG A 476 -1.87 -11.35 20.43
N TYR A 477 -2.81 -11.79 19.60
CA TYR A 477 -2.85 -13.18 19.14
C TYR A 477 -1.63 -13.54 18.29
N SER A 478 -1.22 -12.64 17.38
CA SER A 478 -0.02 -12.82 16.57
C SER A 478 1.25 -12.85 17.43
N ASP A 479 1.36 -11.96 18.43
CA ASP A 479 2.41 -11.98 19.46
C ASP A 479 2.50 -13.32 20.21
N LYS A 480 1.36 -13.82 20.71
CA LYS A 480 1.24 -15.14 21.36
C LYS A 480 1.64 -16.28 20.43
N SER A 481 1.35 -16.18 19.14
CA SER A 481 1.68 -17.17 18.13
C SER A 481 3.19 -17.23 17.86
N ILE A 482 3.84 -16.07 17.76
CA ILE A 482 5.32 -15.95 17.66
C ILE A 482 5.99 -16.53 18.90
N HIS A 483 5.48 -16.20 20.09
CA HIS A 483 5.99 -16.77 21.33
C HIS A 483 5.91 -18.30 21.34
N SER A 484 4.75 -18.85 20.99
CA SER A 484 4.53 -20.31 20.93
C SER A 484 5.45 -21.00 19.93
N PHE A 485 5.69 -20.36 18.78
CA PHE A 485 6.65 -20.84 17.78
C PHE A 485 8.08 -20.86 18.33
N LEU A 486 8.52 -19.77 18.97
CA LEU A 486 9.86 -19.68 19.54
C LEU A 486 10.07 -20.67 20.70
N GLU A 487 9.07 -20.91 21.55
CA GLU A 487 9.16 -21.90 22.63
C GLU A 487 9.31 -23.33 22.11
N LYS A 488 8.67 -23.66 20.98
CA LYS A 488 8.90 -24.92 20.27
C LYS A 488 10.27 -24.94 19.61
N ALA A 489 10.65 -23.85 18.93
CA ALA A 489 11.94 -23.73 18.26
C ALA A 489 13.09 -23.88 19.26
N LYS A 490 13.05 -23.26 20.44
CA LYS A 490 14.10 -23.37 21.50
C LYS A 490 14.42 -24.81 21.89
N LYS A 491 13.45 -25.73 21.74
CA LYS A 491 13.60 -27.17 22.04
C LYS A 491 14.05 -27.99 20.82
N ALA A 492 14.11 -27.38 19.65
CA ALA A 492 14.40 -28.03 18.38
C ALA A 492 15.91 -28.09 18.07
N PRO A 493 16.38 -29.13 17.36
CA PRO A 493 17.80 -29.24 16.96
C PRO A 493 18.30 -28.09 16.10
N TYR A 494 17.44 -27.47 15.28
CA TYR A 494 17.84 -26.39 14.37
C TYR A 494 18.14 -25.07 15.09
N PHE A 495 17.60 -24.84 16.29
CA PHE A 495 17.61 -23.53 16.96
C PHE A 495 19.00 -22.95 17.18
N ARG A 496 19.93 -23.76 17.69
CA ARG A 496 21.30 -23.32 18.03
C ARG A 496 22.03 -22.71 16.83
N ASN A 497 21.73 -23.15 15.61
CA ASN A 497 22.32 -22.62 14.39
C ASN A 497 21.36 -21.75 13.58
N THR A 498 20.31 -21.18 14.18
CA THR A 498 19.31 -20.38 13.46
C THR A 498 19.33 -18.92 13.91
N VAL A 499 19.11 -18.03 12.95
CA VAL A 499 18.86 -16.60 13.18
C VAL A 499 17.40 -16.36 12.83
N PHE A 500 16.64 -15.88 13.80
CA PHE A 500 15.25 -15.48 13.63
C PHE A 500 15.20 -13.98 13.40
N ILE A 501 14.53 -13.57 12.33
CA ILE A 501 14.37 -12.16 11.96
C ILE A 501 12.86 -11.89 11.90
N PHE A 502 12.41 -10.90 12.64
CA PHE A 502 11.03 -10.44 12.64
C PHE A 502 10.99 -9.05 12.06
N VAL A 503 10.15 -8.82 11.06
CA VAL A 503 10.06 -7.54 10.37
C VAL A 503 8.64 -7.24 9.94
N GLY A 504 8.13 -6.06 10.28
CA GLY A 504 6.84 -5.63 9.73
C GLY A 504 6.94 -5.31 8.24
N ASP A 505 5.90 -5.66 7.49
CA ASP A 505 5.79 -5.38 6.07
C ASP A 505 5.30 -3.93 5.81
N HIS A 506 4.30 -3.48 6.58
CA HIS A 506 3.81 -2.11 6.70
C HIS A 506 3.06 -1.93 8.04
N SER A 507 2.60 -0.71 8.33
CA SER A 507 1.73 -0.46 9.48
C SER A 507 0.25 -0.65 9.12
N HIS A 508 -0.62 -0.74 10.13
CA HIS A 508 -2.08 -0.83 9.94
C HIS A 508 -2.77 0.50 9.60
N HIS A 509 -2.04 1.62 9.50
CA HIS A 509 -2.51 2.96 9.11
C HIS A 509 -3.64 3.61 9.95
N ARG A 510 -4.32 2.89 10.85
CA ARG A 510 -5.41 3.41 11.71
C ARG A 510 -4.84 4.25 12.85
N ASN A 511 -5.29 5.50 12.97
CA ASN A 511 -4.96 6.40 14.10
C ASN A 511 -3.45 6.55 14.39
N LEU A 512 -2.62 6.55 13.34
CA LEU A 512 -1.17 6.73 13.42
C LEU A 512 -0.75 8.13 12.99
N ASP A 513 0.27 8.68 13.65
CA ASP A 513 0.98 9.88 13.17
C ASP A 513 1.91 9.57 11.99
N TYR A 514 2.53 10.59 11.38
CA TYR A 514 3.37 10.41 10.17
C TYR A 514 4.63 9.54 10.38
N PHE A 515 5.13 9.43 11.62
CA PHE A 515 6.22 8.55 11.99
C PHE A 515 5.70 7.13 12.18
N GLU A 516 4.67 6.98 13.02
CA GLU A 516 4.07 5.69 13.36
C GLU A 516 3.52 4.94 12.15
N ASP A 517 2.96 5.68 11.19
CA ASP A 517 2.37 5.16 9.94
C ASP A 517 3.39 4.47 9.01
N ARG A 518 4.69 4.71 9.21
CA ARG A 518 5.78 4.08 8.44
C ARG A 518 6.71 3.24 9.31
N ASN A 519 6.69 3.45 10.62
CA ASN A 519 7.54 2.74 11.55
C ASN A 519 6.99 1.33 11.80
N VAL A 520 7.80 0.34 11.50
CA VAL A 520 7.47 -1.08 11.65
C VAL A 520 8.54 -1.75 12.49
N PRO A 521 8.22 -2.79 13.27
CA PRO A 521 9.21 -3.45 14.12
C PRO A 521 10.24 -4.18 13.26
N PHE A 522 11.51 -4.14 13.71
CA PHE A 522 12.57 -4.97 13.16
C PHE A 522 13.46 -5.51 14.28
N LEU A 523 13.49 -6.83 14.41
CA LEU A 523 14.16 -7.55 15.49
C LEU A 523 14.97 -8.72 14.91
N ILE A 524 16.24 -8.79 15.29
CA ILE A 524 17.11 -9.92 15.01
C ILE A 524 17.34 -10.68 16.32
N TYR A 525 16.91 -11.94 16.36
CA TYR A 525 17.07 -12.83 17.51
C TYR A 525 17.94 -14.04 17.14
N SER A 526 19.14 -14.08 17.73
CA SER A 526 20.05 -15.23 17.62
C SER A 526 20.87 -15.35 18.91
N PRO A 527 20.28 -15.95 19.97
CA PRO A 527 20.90 -15.97 21.29
C PRO A 527 22.28 -16.66 21.25
N GLY A 528 23.27 -16.01 21.86
CA GLY A 528 24.66 -16.47 21.88
C GLY A 528 25.47 -16.21 20.61
N LYS A 529 24.86 -15.70 19.52
CA LYS A 529 25.56 -15.33 18.27
C LYS A 529 25.54 -13.83 18.00
N ILE A 530 24.38 -13.20 18.18
CA ILE A 530 24.20 -11.76 17.99
C ILE A 530 23.82 -11.18 19.36
N PRO A 531 24.56 -10.18 19.86
CA PRO A 531 24.28 -9.61 21.17
C PRO A 531 22.96 -8.83 21.17
N SER A 532 22.26 -8.86 22.31
CA SER A 532 21.11 -7.98 22.51
C SER A 532 21.54 -6.51 22.49
N LYS A 533 20.78 -5.67 21.79
CA LYS A 533 21.06 -4.24 21.63
C LYS A 533 19.83 -3.49 21.11
N ILE A 534 19.56 -2.30 21.62
CA ILE A 534 18.68 -1.33 20.96
C ILE A 534 19.54 -0.43 20.04
N ASP A 535 19.25 -0.42 18.75
CA ASP A 535 19.98 0.38 17.76
C ASP A 535 19.09 1.49 17.17
N PRO A 536 19.26 2.75 17.60
CA PRO A 536 18.35 3.84 17.25
C PRO A 536 18.55 4.39 15.84
N ARG A 537 19.52 3.88 15.07
CA ARG A 537 19.80 4.36 13.72
C ARG A 537 18.59 4.17 12.82
N ILE A 538 18.30 5.20 12.00
CA ILE A 538 17.29 5.09 10.95
C ILE A 538 17.68 3.97 9.98
N SER A 539 16.75 3.07 9.74
CA SER A 539 16.95 1.91 8.88
C SER A 539 15.65 1.56 8.17
N SER A 540 15.72 0.67 7.18
CA SER A 540 14.57 0.30 6.38
C SER A 540 14.63 -1.14 5.87
N GLN A 541 13.53 -1.60 5.29
CA GLN A 541 13.44 -2.91 4.64
C GLN A 541 14.52 -3.16 3.57
N LEU A 542 15.05 -2.10 2.95
CA LEU A 542 16.13 -2.21 1.96
C LEU A 542 17.44 -2.73 2.56
N ASP A 543 17.62 -2.56 3.87
CA ASP A 543 18.81 -2.95 4.62
C ASP A 543 18.81 -4.45 5.01
N ILE A 544 17.69 -5.17 4.83
CA ILE A 544 17.55 -6.55 5.28
C ILE A 544 18.49 -7.50 4.54
N ILE A 545 18.51 -7.47 3.20
CA ILE A 545 19.40 -8.34 2.42
C ILE A 545 20.86 -8.18 2.85
N PRO A 546 21.48 -6.98 2.78
CA PRO A 546 22.89 -6.84 3.17
C PRO A 546 23.15 -7.22 4.62
N THR A 547 22.19 -6.99 5.54
CA THR A 547 22.30 -7.42 6.94
C THR A 547 22.30 -8.95 7.07
N VAL A 548 21.38 -9.64 6.37
CA VAL A 548 21.35 -11.11 6.33
C VAL A 548 22.66 -11.66 5.76
N LEU A 549 23.19 -11.07 4.70
CA LEU A 549 24.46 -11.51 4.11
C LEU A 549 25.66 -11.28 5.04
N GLY A 550 25.66 -10.19 5.81
CA GLY A 550 26.65 -9.94 6.86
C GLY A 550 26.62 -11.02 7.96
N ILE A 551 25.41 -11.44 8.38
CA ILE A 551 25.20 -12.52 9.36
C ILE A 551 25.66 -13.88 8.81
N VAL A 552 25.34 -14.16 7.54
CA VAL A 552 25.75 -15.40 6.87
C VAL A 552 27.26 -15.47 6.73
N GLY A 553 27.90 -14.33 6.43
CA GLY A 553 29.35 -14.17 6.42
C GLY A 553 30.05 -14.93 5.30
N LYS A 554 29.34 -15.26 4.21
CA LYS A 554 29.90 -15.88 3.01
C LYS A 554 30.15 -14.85 1.92
N LYS A 555 31.15 -15.12 1.08
CA LYS A 555 31.39 -14.35 -0.14
C LYS A 555 30.29 -14.64 -1.15
N VAL A 556 29.48 -13.65 -1.49
CA VAL A 556 28.37 -13.78 -2.43
C VAL A 556 28.07 -12.46 -3.13
N ARG A 557 27.52 -12.55 -4.35
CA ARG A 557 27.10 -11.40 -5.15
C ARG A 557 25.62 -11.09 -4.94
N PHE A 558 25.30 -9.82 -4.72
CA PHE A 558 23.94 -9.35 -4.49
C PHE A 558 23.73 -7.95 -5.08
N SER A 559 22.47 -7.63 -5.38
CA SER A 559 22.04 -6.28 -5.73
C SER A 559 20.93 -5.86 -4.78
N ALA A 560 21.13 -4.75 -4.07
CA ALA A 560 20.16 -4.19 -3.13
C ALA A 560 20.47 -2.70 -2.93
N MET A 561 19.49 -1.94 -2.48
CA MET A 561 19.57 -0.50 -2.19
C MET A 561 19.59 -0.21 -0.68
N GLY A 562 20.25 -1.06 0.11
CA GLY A 562 20.50 -0.83 1.53
C GLY A 562 21.91 -1.20 1.97
N ARG A 563 22.13 -1.24 3.29
CA ARG A 563 23.42 -1.48 3.96
C ARG A 563 23.30 -2.53 5.07
N ASP A 564 24.42 -3.15 5.42
CA ASP A 564 24.48 -4.09 6.55
C ASP A 564 24.37 -3.33 7.88
N LEU A 565 23.24 -3.49 8.57
CA LEU A 565 22.97 -2.82 9.84
C LEU A 565 23.88 -3.33 10.97
N LEU A 566 24.51 -4.49 10.86
CA LEU A 566 25.41 -5.02 11.88
C LEU A 566 26.88 -4.65 11.64
N ASP A 567 27.20 -3.99 10.52
CA ASP A 567 28.54 -3.44 10.29
C ASP A 567 28.80 -2.26 11.23
N LYS A 568 29.69 -2.46 12.21
CA LYS A 568 30.05 -1.49 13.24
C LYS A 568 30.69 -0.22 12.69
N ARG A 569 31.16 -0.22 11.44
CA ARG A 569 31.81 0.92 10.79
C ARG A 569 30.82 1.91 10.18
N ILE A 570 29.54 1.55 10.10
CA ILE A 570 28.49 2.43 9.58
C ILE A 570 28.00 3.34 10.71
N SER A 571 28.25 4.64 10.56
CA SER A 571 27.63 5.69 11.37
C SER A 571 26.46 6.33 10.61
N GLY A 572 25.35 6.58 11.30
CA GLY A 572 24.15 7.15 10.70
C GLY A 572 23.23 6.15 10.01
N GLY A 573 22.09 6.66 9.54
CA GLY A 573 20.97 5.84 9.08
C GLY A 573 20.05 6.64 8.16
N VAL A 574 19.46 5.97 7.17
CA VAL A 574 18.57 6.59 6.18
C VAL A 574 17.44 5.62 5.80
N ALA A 575 16.31 6.15 5.35
CA ALA A 575 15.23 5.34 4.77
C ALA A 575 14.57 6.07 3.59
N TYR A 576 14.31 5.34 2.52
CA TYR A 576 13.46 5.76 1.42
C TYR A 576 12.05 5.18 1.60
N PHE A 577 11.02 5.93 1.22
CA PHE A 577 9.66 5.40 1.15
C PHE A 577 8.85 6.01 -0.01
N ALA A 578 7.83 5.28 -0.47
CA ALA A 578 6.82 5.77 -1.39
C ALA A 578 5.46 5.11 -1.15
N PHE A 579 4.38 5.88 -1.28
CA PHE A 579 3.02 5.38 -1.12
C PHE A 579 2.02 6.31 -1.83
N GLY A 580 1.04 5.79 -2.56
CA GLY A 580 0.11 6.65 -3.32
C GLY A 580 0.86 7.62 -4.24
N ASN A 581 0.58 8.92 -4.18
CA ASN A 581 1.26 9.92 -5.01
C ASN A 581 2.49 10.57 -4.34
N LEU A 582 2.95 10.07 -3.17
CA LEU A 582 4.06 10.64 -2.41
C LEU A 582 5.28 9.71 -2.37
N PHE A 583 6.46 10.32 -2.20
CA PHE A 583 7.74 9.66 -1.95
C PHE A 583 8.55 10.52 -0.99
N GLY A 584 9.53 9.92 -0.31
CA GLY A 584 10.24 10.65 0.72
C GLY A 584 11.57 10.05 1.12
N TRP A 585 12.22 10.78 2.02
CA TRP A 585 13.52 10.45 2.59
C TRP A 585 13.49 10.72 4.08
N ILE A 586 14.03 9.78 4.86
CA ILE A 586 14.13 9.87 6.31
C ILE A 586 15.60 9.83 6.68
N GLU A 587 16.06 10.86 7.38
CA GLU A 587 17.45 10.98 7.80
C GLU A 587 17.54 11.89 9.04
N ASN A 588 18.43 11.53 9.96
CA ASN A 588 18.61 12.21 11.25
C ASN A 588 17.30 12.27 12.07
N ASN A 589 16.70 13.46 12.19
CA ASN A 589 15.46 13.68 12.94
C ASN A 589 14.31 14.10 12.01
N TRP A 590 14.41 13.84 10.71
CA TRP A 590 13.52 14.43 9.71
C TRP A 590 12.92 13.41 8.77
N ILE A 591 11.62 13.54 8.51
CA ILE A 591 10.87 12.82 7.48
C ILE A 591 10.46 13.85 6.41
N PHE A 592 11.07 13.74 5.24
CA PHE A 592 10.79 14.59 4.08
C PHE A 592 9.77 13.91 3.15
N TYR A 593 8.81 14.69 2.66
CA TYR A 593 7.79 14.27 1.70
C TYR A 593 7.84 15.13 0.44
N GLY A 594 7.93 14.47 -0.71
CA GLY A 594 7.69 15.02 -2.03
C GLY A 594 6.44 14.40 -2.66
N PHE A 595 5.72 15.19 -3.44
CA PHE A 595 4.54 14.74 -4.18
C PHE A 595 4.86 14.65 -5.67
N THR A 596 4.36 13.61 -6.34
CA THR A 596 4.57 13.42 -7.78
C THR A 596 3.95 14.53 -8.63
N ASP A 597 2.91 15.17 -8.10
CA ASP A 597 2.06 16.11 -8.83
C ASP A 597 2.25 17.58 -8.43
N LYS A 598 3.11 17.88 -7.45
CA LYS A 598 3.40 19.24 -6.96
C LYS A 598 4.89 19.46 -6.74
N VAL A 599 5.27 20.74 -6.68
CA VAL A 599 6.60 21.19 -6.20
C VAL A 599 6.58 21.44 -4.68
N ARG A 600 5.44 21.20 -4.02
CA ARG A 600 5.32 21.32 -2.57
C ARG A 600 6.10 20.17 -1.96
N ASN A 601 6.99 20.52 -1.04
CA ASN A 601 7.65 19.60 -0.15
C ASN A 601 7.13 19.83 1.25
N SER A 602 6.99 18.77 2.03
CA SER A 602 6.61 18.83 3.43
C SER A 602 7.68 18.14 4.27
N SER A 603 7.89 18.62 5.48
CA SER A 603 8.87 18.07 6.42
C SER A 603 8.21 17.85 7.77
N PHE A 604 8.63 16.80 8.46
CA PHE A 604 8.15 16.47 9.80
C PHE A 604 9.33 16.04 10.69
N SER A 605 9.26 16.30 11.99
CA SER A 605 10.33 16.01 12.96
C SER A 605 10.11 14.65 13.64
N ILE A 606 11.09 13.78 13.80
CA ILE A 606 10.87 12.49 14.48
C ILE A 606 10.69 12.70 16.00
N VAL A 607 11.47 13.61 16.59
CA VAL A 607 11.40 14.00 18.01
C VAL A 607 11.61 15.51 18.16
N PRO A 608 10.66 16.28 18.74
CA PRO A 608 9.30 15.88 19.07
C PRO A 608 8.45 15.63 17.82
N ARG A 609 7.37 14.86 17.98
CA ARG A 609 6.43 14.54 16.90
C ARG A 609 5.43 15.67 16.64
N ILE A 610 5.93 16.77 16.09
CA ILE A 610 5.12 17.93 15.70
C ILE A 610 4.54 17.67 14.31
N GLY A 611 3.38 18.26 13.98
CA GLY A 611 2.85 18.27 12.61
C GLY A 611 3.83 18.87 11.58
N GLU A 612 3.34 19.21 10.40
CA GLU A 612 4.20 19.73 9.32
C GLU A 612 5.06 20.91 9.82
N THR A 613 6.37 20.78 9.68
CA THR A 613 7.35 21.76 10.15
C THR A 613 7.75 22.72 9.02
N GLU A 614 8.19 23.91 9.40
CA GLU A 614 8.72 24.89 8.44
C GLU A 614 10.20 24.67 8.07
N GLU A 615 10.77 23.49 8.38
CA GLU A 615 12.19 23.19 8.15
C GLU A 615 12.57 23.37 6.68
N CYS A 616 11.75 22.90 5.75
CA CYS A 616 11.98 23.11 4.32
C CYS A 616 11.93 24.59 3.88
N LYS A 617 11.30 25.48 4.67
CA LYS A 617 11.35 26.94 4.44
C LYS A 617 12.65 27.54 5.00
N ASN A 618 13.13 27.02 6.14
CA ASN A 618 14.30 27.53 6.84
C ASN A 618 15.63 27.03 6.25
N ASP A 619 15.69 25.75 5.85
CA ASP A 619 16.86 25.13 5.23
C ASP A 619 16.48 24.46 3.89
N ARG A 620 16.45 25.32 2.86
CA ARG A 620 16.11 24.89 1.50
C ARG A 620 17.13 23.91 0.92
N VAL A 621 18.42 24.05 1.24
CA VAL A 621 19.50 23.22 0.68
C VAL A 621 19.37 21.78 1.17
N LYS A 622 19.10 21.60 2.47
CA LYS A 622 18.84 20.29 3.06
C LYS A 622 17.60 19.64 2.47
N CYS A 623 16.52 20.40 2.32
CA CYS A 623 15.27 19.94 1.72
C CYS A 623 15.47 19.51 0.25
N GLU A 624 16.22 20.29 -0.55
CA GLU A 624 16.58 19.93 -1.93
C GLU A 624 17.49 18.70 -1.98
N THR A 625 18.39 18.52 -1.00
CA THR A 625 19.24 17.34 -0.86
C THR A 625 18.41 16.09 -0.60
N TYR A 626 17.50 16.11 0.37
CA TYR A 626 16.61 14.98 0.67
C TYR A 626 15.69 14.65 -0.50
N HIS A 627 15.18 15.67 -1.19
CA HIS A 627 14.41 15.47 -2.41
C HIS A 627 15.25 14.80 -3.50
N LEU A 628 16.50 15.21 -3.70
CA LEU A 628 17.40 14.60 -4.68
C LEU A 628 17.72 13.14 -4.32
N LYS A 629 17.98 12.83 -3.05
CA LYS A 629 18.18 11.45 -2.58
C LYS A 629 16.95 10.59 -2.87
N ALA A 630 15.75 11.05 -2.49
CA ALA A 630 14.50 10.34 -2.74
C ALA A 630 14.24 10.14 -4.25
N LYS A 631 14.46 11.17 -5.07
CA LYS A 631 14.36 11.05 -6.54
C LYS A 631 15.36 10.04 -7.08
N SER A 632 16.60 10.05 -6.59
CA SER A 632 17.66 9.14 -7.08
C SER A 632 17.30 7.68 -6.81
N PHE A 633 16.78 7.37 -5.63
CA PHE A 633 16.31 6.02 -5.30
C PHE A 633 15.17 5.58 -6.21
N TRP A 634 14.14 6.43 -6.36
CA TRP A 634 13.00 6.14 -7.24
C TRP A 634 13.42 5.96 -8.70
N ASN A 635 14.17 6.92 -9.26
CA ASN A 635 14.59 6.90 -10.66
C ASN A 635 15.51 5.72 -10.95
N LEU A 636 16.45 5.40 -10.04
CA LEU A 636 17.34 4.27 -10.25
C LEU A 636 16.56 2.95 -10.23
N SER A 637 15.69 2.73 -9.23
CA SER A 637 14.84 1.54 -9.17
C SER A 637 14.05 1.39 -10.49
N TYR A 638 13.34 2.42 -10.90
CA TYR A 638 12.53 2.45 -12.12
C TYR A 638 13.35 2.14 -13.39
N GLU A 639 14.50 2.79 -13.59
CA GLU A 639 15.35 2.57 -14.76
C GLU A 639 15.98 1.17 -14.77
N LEU A 640 16.43 0.66 -13.61
CA LEU A 640 17.01 -0.68 -13.54
C LEU A 640 15.98 -1.77 -13.84
N MET A 641 14.73 -1.59 -13.42
CA MET A 641 13.66 -2.51 -13.78
C MET A 641 13.35 -2.47 -15.29
N ASN A 642 13.22 -1.27 -15.87
CA ASN A 642 12.92 -1.11 -17.29
C ASN A 642 14.03 -1.63 -18.21
N ARG A 643 15.29 -1.48 -17.78
CA ARG A 643 16.47 -1.93 -18.54
C ARG A 643 16.90 -3.35 -18.20
N ASN A 644 16.27 -3.97 -17.21
CA ASN A 644 16.63 -5.29 -16.69
C ASN A 644 18.10 -5.37 -16.21
N LEU A 645 18.56 -4.34 -15.48
CA LEU A 645 19.95 -4.17 -15.02
C LEU A 645 20.11 -4.28 -13.50
N ILE A 646 19.15 -4.88 -12.79
CA ILE A 646 19.24 -5.07 -11.33
C ILE A 646 20.28 -6.15 -11.01
N TYR A 647 20.09 -7.37 -11.53
CA TYR A 647 20.97 -8.50 -11.28
C TYR A 647 21.38 -9.21 -12.59
N PRO A 648 22.64 -9.66 -12.71
CA PRO A 648 23.12 -10.33 -13.91
C PRO A 648 22.44 -11.69 -14.14
N PRO A 649 22.37 -12.15 -15.41
CA PRO A 649 21.91 -13.51 -15.70
C PRO A 649 22.85 -14.56 -15.11
N LYS A 650 22.33 -15.75 -14.81
CA LYS A 650 23.16 -16.92 -14.48
C LYS A 650 24.03 -17.25 -15.71
N LYS A 651 25.34 -17.40 -15.50
CA LYS A 651 26.26 -17.89 -16.53
C LYS A 651 26.14 -19.39 -16.70
#